data_AF-A0A508TNY3-F1
#
_entry.id   AF-A0A508TNY3-F1
#
_cell.length_a   1.000
_cell.length_b   1.000
_cell.length_c   1.000
_cell.angle_alpha   90.00
_cell.angle_beta   90.00
_cell.angle_gamma   90.00
#
_symmetry.space_group_name_H-M   'P 1'
#
loop_
_entity.id
_entity.type
_entity.pdbx_description
1 polymer ?
#
loop_
_entity_poly.entity_id
_entity_poly.type
_entity_poly.pdbx_seq_one_letter_code
_entity_poly.pdbx_strand_id
1 'polypeptide(L)'
;MLDLAIVGGGPGGLMSAWYLKRKLGDLCRVTIFEASDRLGGKVLTRKFETAPAMYEAGVAEIYDYSMTGPDPLRELIQHFGLQTIPMDAEQVQLDGELLADVPGMRRKYGAKTAAAIEAFRERCARLVSPIEYYEGIGAHDNEHPWAYKTAEQILDEEVEDPVAKRFFKVMARSDIATESHNTNGLNALKNYVMDVDGYIGLYSIQNGNEQLIDCLRAEVNADIQLNHRVLKVGKTESGRYQLNMMNGKGPETRDFDLVLVCLPHSWLATMRWDGEQLRQSMVKHVAYFDRPAHYLRVSILFDEPFWGEKIPGAWFMSEAFGGCCVYNEGARHDVGKLGVLNWLIAGSDALAFANLSDQELIDAALKSLPASLGDARAHFLEGKIHRWLSSVNALPGGLPVRDVMTNHRPEPKQHPGIVVVGDYLFDSTLNGLLDSSDAATDIIVTEMMRLRRARAQGAASLSDKIDRGYFENYRGVGPYSEVWHNFADPAYLMDLIKTVWGRAKGYKLLVAGSASGELVGALRERGVDAWGIENNRYIHGKTPKALRKYNKLGSITDLPFKAEEFDFVFETSLCHLGEKQVVRGVRELNRVVKTGLVFGSITSDMPPALIDRYDLLRGVKKLGTWWEWSELFFGNGFDLSMHRRDVTDAVWALTLAAGKGPGQWYADSESLRYSFFDKVEDEDDD
;
A
#
# COMPACT_ATOMS: atom_id res chain seq x y z
N MET A 1 -10.59 0.99 25.71
CA MET A 1 -10.07 -0.08 24.85
C MET A 1 -11.18 -0.54 23.93
N LEU A 2 -10.90 -0.65 22.63
CA LEU A 2 -11.81 -1.20 21.62
C LEU A 2 -11.31 -2.58 21.19
N ASP A 3 -12.24 -3.46 20.84
CA ASP A 3 -11.94 -4.82 20.39
C ASP A 3 -11.93 -4.89 18.86
N LEU A 4 -10.84 -5.39 18.29
CA LEU A 4 -10.69 -5.57 16.84
C LEU A 4 -10.44 -7.04 16.53
N ALA A 5 -11.22 -7.60 15.60
CA ALA A 5 -10.96 -8.90 15.01
C ALA A 5 -10.20 -8.76 13.70
N ILE A 6 -9.16 -9.58 13.50
CA ILE A 6 -8.51 -9.82 12.22
C ILE A 6 -8.92 -11.22 11.75
N VAL A 7 -9.50 -11.31 10.56
CA VAL A 7 -9.89 -12.58 9.93
C VAL A 7 -8.80 -12.98 8.94
N GLY A 8 -8.00 -13.99 9.28
CA GLY A 8 -6.85 -14.48 8.51
C GLY A 8 -5.51 -14.20 9.20
N GLY A 9 -4.74 -15.26 9.46
CA GLY A 9 -3.40 -15.22 10.07
C GLY A 9 -2.25 -15.30 9.06
N GLY A 10 -2.49 -14.91 7.81
CA GLY A 10 -1.46 -14.75 6.79
C GLY A 10 -0.62 -13.47 6.99
N PRO A 11 0.34 -13.18 6.08
CA PRO A 11 1.19 -11.99 6.14
C PRO A 11 0.39 -10.70 6.32
N GLY A 12 -0.69 -10.49 5.55
CA GLY A 12 -1.51 -9.26 5.68
C GLY A 12 -2.17 -9.09 7.04
N GLY A 13 -2.61 -10.19 7.68
CA GLY A 13 -3.16 -10.13 9.04
C GLY A 13 -2.10 -9.81 10.09
N LEU A 14 -0.90 -10.38 9.95
CA LEU A 14 0.22 -10.13 10.85
C LEU A 14 0.83 -8.73 10.66
N MET A 15 1.02 -8.28 9.42
CA MET A 15 1.45 -6.92 9.09
C MET A 15 0.44 -5.89 9.61
N SER A 16 -0.87 -6.13 9.43
CA SER A 16 -1.92 -5.28 10.00
C SER A 16 -1.84 -5.22 11.52
N ALA A 17 -1.68 -6.36 12.20
CA ALA A 17 -1.52 -6.39 13.66
C ALA A 17 -0.25 -5.64 14.13
N TRP A 18 0.84 -5.72 13.36
CA TRP A 18 2.10 -5.03 13.64
C TRP A 18 1.94 -3.51 13.51
N TYR A 19 1.31 -3.02 12.43
CA TYR A 19 0.99 -1.60 12.28
C TYR A 19 0.05 -1.12 13.38
N LEU A 20 -1.01 -1.86 13.71
CA LEU A 20 -1.95 -1.47 14.76
C LEU A 20 -1.28 -1.36 16.13
N LYS A 21 -0.33 -2.24 16.45
CA LYS A 21 0.47 -2.12 17.68
C LYS A 21 1.21 -0.78 17.72
N ARG A 22 1.83 -0.37 16.61
CA ARG A 22 2.57 0.90 16.51
C ARG A 22 1.65 2.12 16.56
N LYS A 23 0.55 2.09 15.80
CA LYS A 23 -0.38 3.23 15.65
C LYS A 23 -1.29 3.42 16.86
N LEU A 24 -1.75 2.34 17.49
CA LEU A 24 -2.78 2.40 18.53
C LEU A 24 -2.34 1.90 19.91
N GLY A 25 -1.28 1.08 19.99
CA GLY A 25 -0.83 0.47 21.24
C GLY A 25 -1.98 -0.15 22.03
N ASP A 26 -2.04 0.15 23.33
CA ASP A 26 -3.02 -0.42 24.26
C ASP A 26 -4.46 0.11 24.08
N LEU A 27 -4.71 1.01 23.13
CA LEU A 27 -6.06 1.49 22.85
C LEU A 27 -6.91 0.44 22.13
N CYS A 28 -6.26 -0.52 21.46
CA CYS A 28 -6.88 -1.57 20.68
C CYS A 28 -6.46 -2.95 21.18
N ARG A 29 -7.43 -3.81 21.46
CA ARG A 29 -7.19 -5.23 21.71
C ARG A 29 -7.44 -6.01 20.42
N VAL A 30 -6.39 -6.61 19.87
CA VAL A 30 -6.44 -7.34 18.61
C VAL A 30 -6.57 -8.84 18.86
N THR A 31 -7.50 -9.49 18.17
CA THR A 31 -7.61 -10.95 18.10
C THR A 31 -7.51 -11.39 16.64
N ILE A 32 -6.56 -12.27 16.32
CA ILE A 32 -6.39 -12.87 14.99
C ILE A 32 -7.05 -14.24 14.98
N PHE A 33 -7.92 -14.47 14.01
CA PHE A 33 -8.55 -15.76 13.78
C PHE A 33 -8.00 -16.39 12.50
N GLU A 34 -7.29 -17.49 12.65
CA GLU A 34 -6.70 -18.25 11.56
C GLU A 34 -7.42 -19.59 11.40
N ALA A 35 -7.82 -19.89 10.17
CA ALA A 35 -8.63 -21.07 9.87
C ALA A 35 -7.84 -22.37 10.03
N SER A 36 -6.54 -22.36 9.74
CA SER A 36 -5.64 -23.50 9.84
C SER A 36 -4.92 -23.57 11.18
N ASP A 37 -4.06 -24.57 11.34
CA ASP A 37 -3.17 -24.75 12.49
C ASP A 37 -1.84 -23.98 12.36
N ARG A 38 -1.67 -23.16 11.31
CA ARG A 38 -0.43 -22.40 11.04
C ARG A 38 -0.73 -20.96 10.63
N LEU A 39 0.15 -20.04 11.03
CA LEU A 39 0.20 -18.67 10.49
C LEU A 39 0.97 -18.61 9.17
N GLY A 40 0.95 -17.46 8.50
CA GLY A 40 1.82 -17.18 7.34
C GLY A 40 1.17 -17.41 5.98
N GLY A 41 0.00 -18.04 5.92
CA GLY A 41 -0.80 -18.13 4.69
C GLY A 41 0.00 -18.65 3.49
N LYS A 42 0.21 -17.79 2.48
CA LYS A 42 0.93 -18.10 1.24
C LYS A 42 2.46 -18.05 1.36
N VAL A 43 3.02 -17.54 2.47
CA VAL A 43 4.46 -17.59 2.75
C VAL A 43 4.75 -18.92 3.43
N LEU A 44 5.58 -19.73 2.77
CA LEU A 44 5.80 -21.12 3.15
C LEU A 44 7.17 -21.59 2.68
N THR A 45 8.06 -21.85 3.62
CA THR A 45 9.36 -22.46 3.38
C THR A 45 9.32 -23.88 3.94
N ARG A 46 9.83 -24.85 3.18
CA ARG A 46 9.78 -26.27 3.55
C ARG A 46 11.13 -26.93 3.34
N LYS A 47 11.25 -28.14 3.89
CA LYS A 47 12.39 -29.02 3.71
C LYS A 47 11.92 -30.34 3.14
N PHE A 48 12.76 -30.97 2.33
CA PHE A 48 12.51 -32.33 1.86
C PHE A 48 12.64 -33.35 3.01
N GLU A 49 12.07 -34.53 2.82
CA GLU A 49 12.16 -35.62 3.81
C GLU A 49 13.48 -36.40 3.68
N THR A 50 13.96 -36.55 2.45
CA THR A 50 15.19 -37.29 2.12
C THR A 50 16.43 -36.58 2.63
N ALA A 51 16.42 -35.24 2.63
CA ALA A 51 17.49 -34.39 3.14
C ALA A 51 16.93 -33.05 3.61
N PRO A 52 17.55 -32.37 4.59
CA PRO A 52 17.07 -31.09 5.12
C PRO A 52 17.30 -29.90 4.16
N ALA A 53 17.35 -30.14 2.85
CA ALA A 53 17.44 -29.12 1.82
C ALA A 53 16.15 -28.29 1.77
N MET A 54 16.29 -26.97 1.73
CA MET A 54 15.17 -26.03 1.76
C MET A 54 14.64 -25.72 0.36
N TYR A 55 13.36 -25.39 0.30
CA TYR A 55 12.71 -24.85 -0.90
C TYR A 55 11.56 -23.93 -0.51
N GLU A 56 11.27 -22.95 -1.37
CA GLU A 56 10.10 -22.07 -1.20
C GLU A 56 8.86 -22.72 -1.81
N ALA A 57 7.96 -23.19 -0.95
CA ALA A 57 6.68 -23.76 -1.35
C ALA A 57 5.63 -22.69 -1.67
N GLY A 58 5.85 -21.46 -1.20
CA GLY A 58 4.97 -20.31 -1.34
C GLY A 58 5.58 -19.17 -2.17
N VAL A 59 5.77 -18.02 -1.53
CA VAL A 59 6.47 -16.85 -2.10
C VAL A 59 7.96 -17.15 -2.26
N ALA A 60 8.46 -17.07 -3.50
CA ALA A 60 9.88 -17.31 -3.78
C ALA A 60 10.72 -16.05 -3.72
N GLU A 61 10.22 -14.93 -4.21
CA GLU A 61 10.98 -13.68 -4.36
C GLU A 61 10.27 -12.51 -3.69
N ILE A 62 11.08 -11.52 -3.34
CA ILE A 62 10.67 -10.25 -2.75
C ILE A 62 11.25 -9.14 -3.60
N TYR A 63 10.45 -8.10 -3.81
CA TYR A 63 10.79 -6.98 -4.68
C TYR A 63 11.61 -5.93 -3.93
N ASP A 64 12.69 -5.49 -4.55
CA ASP A 64 13.62 -4.47 -4.09
C ASP A 64 13.44 -3.18 -4.90
N TYR A 65 12.87 -2.18 -4.26
CA TYR A 65 12.68 -0.85 -4.83
C TYR A 65 13.72 0.17 -4.33
N SER A 66 14.69 -0.27 -3.51
CA SER A 66 15.63 0.62 -2.83
C SER A 66 16.57 1.40 -3.76
N MET A 67 16.65 1.04 -5.04
CA MET A 67 17.36 1.83 -6.05
C MET A 67 16.61 3.09 -6.50
N THR A 68 15.29 3.14 -6.33
CA THR A 68 14.44 4.22 -6.84
C THR A 68 13.91 5.08 -5.70
N GLY A 69 13.47 4.47 -4.60
CA GLY A 69 12.91 5.19 -3.45
C GLY A 69 12.87 4.34 -2.18
N PRO A 70 12.20 4.84 -1.12
CA PRO A 70 11.94 4.06 0.10
C PRO A 70 11.32 2.70 -0.21
N ASP A 71 11.75 1.66 0.51
CA ASP A 71 11.22 0.30 0.39
C ASP A 71 10.78 -0.20 1.77
N PRO A 72 9.51 0.02 2.15
CA PRO A 72 9.01 -0.31 3.49
C PRO A 72 9.13 -1.79 3.84
N LEU A 73 9.02 -2.69 2.85
CA LEU A 73 9.15 -4.12 3.11
C LEU A 73 10.61 -4.50 3.37
N ARG A 74 11.55 -3.94 2.61
CA ARG A 74 12.98 -4.15 2.85
C ARG A 74 13.40 -3.55 4.19
N GLU A 75 12.92 -2.37 4.54
CA GLU A 75 13.14 -1.75 5.85
C GLU A 75 12.58 -2.61 6.99
N LEU A 76 11.40 -3.22 6.81
CA LEU A 76 10.81 -4.15 7.79
C LEU A 76 11.68 -5.41 7.96
N ILE A 77 12.19 -5.98 6.86
CA ILE A 77 13.08 -7.14 6.89
C ILE A 77 14.39 -6.79 7.60
N GLN A 78 14.95 -5.60 7.35
CA GLN A 78 16.13 -5.09 8.04
C GLN A 78 15.88 -4.81 9.51
N HIS A 79 14.70 -4.28 9.88
CA HIS A 79 14.29 -4.08 11.26
C HIS A 79 14.33 -5.39 12.06
N PHE A 80 13.94 -6.50 11.43
CA PHE A 80 14.05 -7.84 12.03
C PHE A 80 15.46 -8.43 12.04
N GLY A 81 16.45 -7.73 11.45
CA GLY A 81 17.83 -8.21 11.35
C GLY A 81 17.99 -9.41 10.41
N LEU A 82 17.04 -9.63 9.49
CA LEU A 82 17.07 -10.75 8.56
C LEU A 82 18.06 -10.46 7.43
N GLN A 83 18.90 -11.44 7.10
CA GLN A 83 19.85 -11.35 6.00
C GLN A 83 19.14 -11.63 4.67
N THR A 84 19.48 -10.87 3.64
CA THR A 84 18.92 -11.02 2.29
C THR A 84 19.98 -11.47 1.30
N ILE A 85 19.55 -12.17 0.25
CA ILE A 85 20.39 -12.63 -0.86
C ILE A 85 19.75 -12.12 -2.15
N PRO A 86 20.50 -11.39 -3.02
CA PRO A 86 19.98 -10.94 -4.30
C PRO A 86 19.65 -12.13 -5.20
N MET A 87 18.66 -11.96 -6.06
CA MET A 87 18.27 -12.92 -7.07
C MET A 87 18.46 -12.31 -8.44
N ASP A 88 19.19 -13.00 -9.28
CA ASP A 88 19.40 -12.67 -10.68
C ASP A 88 18.90 -13.80 -11.59
N ALA A 89 18.59 -13.42 -12.83
CA ALA A 89 18.47 -14.36 -13.92
C ALA A 89 19.49 -14.04 -14.99
N GLU A 90 19.84 -15.09 -15.71
CA GLU A 90 20.67 -14.94 -16.89
C GLU A 90 20.03 -15.54 -18.15
N GLN A 91 18.91 -16.28 -18.03
CA GLN A 91 18.52 -17.20 -19.09
C GLN A 91 17.01 -17.38 -19.33
N VAL A 92 16.68 -17.59 -20.62
CA VAL A 92 15.41 -18.10 -21.12
C VAL A 92 15.64 -19.39 -21.89
N GLN A 93 14.79 -20.40 -21.69
CA GLN A 93 14.79 -21.64 -22.45
C GLN A 93 13.80 -21.52 -23.61
N LEU A 94 14.29 -21.65 -24.85
CA LEU A 94 13.45 -21.77 -26.04
C LEU A 94 13.97 -22.88 -26.97
N ASP A 95 13.04 -23.65 -27.53
CA ASP A 95 13.30 -24.85 -28.33
C ASP A 95 14.33 -25.78 -27.67
N GLY A 96 14.15 -26.04 -26.37
CA GLY A 96 15.00 -26.96 -25.60
C GLY A 96 16.43 -26.49 -25.33
N GLU A 97 16.76 -25.21 -25.53
CA GLU A 97 18.09 -24.66 -25.22
C GLU A 97 18.00 -23.47 -24.27
N LEU A 98 18.92 -23.39 -23.30
CA LEU A 98 19.10 -22.23 -22.43
C LEU A 98 19.87 -21.12 -23.17
N LEU A 99 19.26 -19.94 -23.26
CA LEU A 99 19.75 -18.79 -24.00
C LEU A 99 20.01 -17.65 -23.02
N ALA A 100 21.21 -17.06 -23.12
CA ALA A 100 21.61 -15.92 -22.29
C ALA A 100 20.90 -14.62 -22.73
N ASP A 101 19.62 -14.51 -22.43
CA ASP A 101 18.69 -13.42 -22.79
C ASP A 101 18.86 -12.94 -24.26
N VAL A 102 18.74 -11.63 -24.54
CA VAL A 102 18.86 -11.02 -25.87
C VAL A 102 20.17 -11.43 -26.59
N PRO A 103 21.36 -11.46 -25.96
CA PRO A 103 22.56 -12.00 -26.60
C PRO A 103 22.41 -13.46 -27.06
N GLY A 104 21.76 -14.31 -26.27
CA GLY A 104 21.43 -15.69 -26.62
C GLY A 104 20.42 -15.77 -27.77
N MET A 105 19.35 -14.98 -27.69
CA MET A 105 18.35 -14.85 -28.74
C MET A 105 18.96 -14.41 -30.07
N ARG A 106 19.89 -13.45 -30.03
CA ARG A 106 20.63 -12.98 -31.21
C ARG A 106 21.47 -14.09 -31.84
N ARG A 107 22.14 -14.91 -31.03
CA ARG A 107 22.95 -16.03 -31.53
C ARG A 107 22.11 -17.13 -32.18
N LYS A 108 20.94 -17.46 -31.60
CA LYS A 108 20.08 -18.55 -32.08
C LYS A 108 19.14 -18.14 -33.20
N TYR A 109 18.42 -17.04 -33.03
CA TYR A 109 17.34 -16.61 -33.93
C TYR A 109 17.73 -15.42 -34.83
N GLY A 110 18.91 -14.84 -34.62
CA GLY A 110 19.49 -13.81 -35.47
C GLY A 110 19.23 -12.38 -35.02
N ALA A 111 19.87 -11.44 -35.71
CA ALA A 111 19.84 -10.01 -35.35
C ALA A 111 18.44 -9.38 -35.44
N LYS A 112 17.59 -9.86 -36.36
CA LYS A 112 16.23 -9.33 -36.53
C LYS A 112 15.36 -9.56 -35.30
N THR A 113 15.33 -10.79 -34.78
CA THR A 113 14.54 -11.13 -33.58
C THR A 113 15.06 -10.39 -32.35
N ALA A 114 16.38 -10.33 -32.17
CA ALA A 114 16.98 -9.57 -31.07
C ALA A 114 16.60 -8.07 -31.12
N ALA A 115 16.68 -7.46 -32.31
CA ALA A 115 16.28 -6.07 -32.49
C ALA A 115 14.78 -5.84 -32.23
N ALA A 116 13.91 -6.81 -32.53
CA ALA A 116 12.48 -6.73 -32.21
C ALA A 116 12.22 -6.78 -30.69
N ILE A 117 12.96 -7.60 -29.95
CA ILE A 117 12.90 -7.64 -28.48
C ILE A 117 13.38 -6.30 -27.89
N GLU A 118 14.54 -5.83 -28.33
CA GLU A 118 15.12 -4.55 -27.88
C GLU A 118 14.18 -3.37 -28.18
N ALA A 119 13.61 -3.31 -29.39
CA ALA A 119 12.68 -2.24 -29.79
C ALA A 119 11.38 -2.25 -28.96
N PHE A 120 10.82 -3.42 -28.64
CA PHE A 120 9.63 -3.50 -27.81
C PHE A 120 9.91 -3.15 -26.34
N ARG A 121 11.06 -3.55 -25.79
CA ARG A 121 11.50 -3.10 -24.45
C ARG A 121 11.66 -1.58 -24.42
N GLU A 122 12.28 -0.98 -25.44
CA GLU A 122 12.42 0.47 -25.55
C GLU A 122 11.05 1.18 -25.67
N ARG A 123 10.10 0.57 -26.39
CA ARG A 123 8.72 1.04 -26.45
C ARG A 123 8.05 1.01 -25.08
N CYS A 124 8.19 -0.08 -24.34
CA CYS A 124 7.68 -0.21 -22.98
C CYS A 124 8.29 0.84 -22.04
N ALA A 125 9.60 1.06 -22.11
CA ALA A 125 10.29 2.03 -21.27
C ALA A 125 9.92 3.50 -21.54
N ARG A 126 9.40 3.81 -22.74
CA ARG A 126 8.80 5.13 -23.05
C ARG A 126 7.38 5.29 -22.54
N LEU A 127 6.68 4.19 -22.23
CA LEU A 127 5.30 4.19 -21.73
C LEU A 127 5.23 4.13 -20.20
N VAL A 128 6.27 3.59 -19.56
CA VAL A 128 6.41 3.60 -18.10
C VAL A 128 7.88 3.73 -17.76
N SER A 129 8.26 4.85 -17.15
CA SER A 129 9.61 5.05 -16.61
C SER A 129 9.81 4.24 -15.32
N PRO A 130 11.06 4.02 -14.87
CA PRO A 130 11.32 3.40 -13.57
C PRO A 130 10.66 4.11 -12.38
N ILE A 131 10.51 5.44 -12.45
CA ILE A 131 9.85 6.22 -11.40
C ILE A 131 8.35 5.96 -11.40
N GLU A 132 7.69 6.04 -12.56
CA GLU A 132 6.25 5.72 -12.69
C GLU A 132 5.96 4.25 -12.32
N TYR A 133 6.88 3.34 -12.64
CA TYR A 133 6.79 1.94 -12.23
C TYR A 133 6.81 1.79 -10.70
N TYR A 134 7.73 2.49 -10.03
CA TYR A 134 7.86 2.51 -8.57
C TYR A 134 6.65 3.17 -7.89
N GLU A 135 6.11 4.25 -8.44
CA GLU A 135 4.93 4.94 -7.90
C GLU A 135 3.66 4.08 -7.97
N GLY A 136 3.62 3.06 -8.84
CA GLY A 136 2.63 1.99 -8.79
C GLY A 136 1.40 2.23 -9.65
N ILE A 137 0.21 1.93 -9.11
CA ILE A 137 -1.08 2.01 -9.81
C ILE A 137 -1.79 3.30 -9.39
N GLY A 138 -2.07 4.18 -10.35
CA GLY A 138 -2.75 5.46 -10.12
C GLY A 138 -4.02 5.66 -10.95
N ALA A 139 -4.79 6.70 -10.66
CA ALA A 139 -6.02 6.99 -11.41
C ALA A 139 -5.78 7.23 -12.91
N HIS A 140 -4.59 7.72 -13.29
CA HIS A 140 -4.14 7.93 -14.66
C HIS A 140 -4.04 6.63 -15.48
N ASP A 141 -3.89 5.47 -14.83
CA ASP A 141 -3.91 4.16 -15.51
C ASP A 141 -5.23 3.92 -16.26
N ASN A 142 -6.32 4.54 -15.82
CA ASN A 142 -7.61 4.47 -16.51
C ASN A 142 -7.63 5.16 -17.87
N GLU A 143 -6.67 6.03 -18.16
CA GLU A 143 -6.56 6.77 -19.42
C GLU A 143 -5.54 6.10 -20.36
N HIS A 144 -4.69 5.21 -19.84
CA HIS A 144 -3.67 4.53 -20.63
C HIS A 144 -4.30 3.62 -21.70
N PRO A 145 -3.94 3.75 -22.99
CA PRO A 145 -4.57 3.00 -24.08
C PRO A 145 -4.50 1.48 -23.94
N TRP A 146 -3.47 0.96 -23.25
CA TRP A 146 -3.29 -0.48 -23.05
C TRP A 146 -4.10 -1.04 -21.87
N ALA A 147 -4.73 -0.20 -21.03
CA ALA A 147 -5.50 -0.67 -19.88
C ALA A 147 -6.75 -1.49 -20.29
N TYR A 148 -7.33 -1.22 -21.47
CA TYR A 148 -8.54 -1.86 -21.98
C TYR A 148 -8.28 -2.82 -23.15
N LYS A 149 -7.01 -3.12 -23.44
CA LYS A 149 -6.62 -4.16 -24.39
C LYS A 149 -6.04 -5.34 -23.62
N THR A 150 -6.24 -6.54 -24.13
CA THR A 150 -5.53 -7.72 -23.60
C THR A 150 -4.04 -7.62 -23.91
N ALA A 151 -3.19 -8.25 -23.09
CA ALA A 151 -1.76 -8.29 -23.38
C ALA A 151 -1.45 -9.01 -24.70
N GLU A 152 -2.28 -9.97 -25.10
CA GLU A 152 -2.19 -10.64 -26.40
C GLU A 152 -2.36 -9.64 -27.55
N GLN A 153 -3.38 -8.78 -27.49
CA GLN A 153 -3.60 -7.74 -28.51
C GLN A 153 -2.43 -6.76 -28.59
N ILE A 154 -1.84 -6.38 -27.44
CA ILE A 154 -0.65 -5.52 -27.42
C ILE A 154 0.53 -6.18 -28.13
N LEU A 155 0.82 -7.45 -27.81
CA LEU A 155 1.88 -8.18 -28.50
C LEU A 155 1.62 -8.31 -30.00
N ASP A 156 0.37 -8.49 -30.42
CA ASP A 156 0.00 -8.57 -31.83
C ASP A 156 0.15 -7.25 -32.59
N GLU A 157 -0.11 -6.13 -31.93
CA GLU A 157 -0.01 -4.79 -32.50
C GLU A 157 1.44 -4.26 -32.52
N GLU A 158 2.22 -4.51 -31.46
CA GLU A 158 3.51 -3.84 -31.24
C GLU A 158 4.73 -4.69 -31.61
N VAL A 159 4.59 -6.01 -31.76
CA VAL A 159 5.71 -6.92 -32.05
C VAL A 159 5.42 -7.74 -33.30
N GLU A 160 6.08 -7.51 -34.43
CA GLU A 160 5.81 -8.32 -35.64
C GLU A 160 6.48 -9.72 -35.61
N ASP A 161 7.66 -9.82 -34.99
CA ASP A 161 8.47 -11.04 -35.01
C ASP A 161 7.85 -12.12 -34.08
N PRO A 162 7.46 -13.29 -34.60
CA PRO A 162 6.76 -14.30 -33.81
C PRO A 162 7.62 -14.94 -32.72
N VAL A 163 8.95 -14.96 -32.89
CA VAL A 163 9.87 -15.48 -31.88
C VAL A 163 10.05 -14.46 -30.77
N ALA A 164 10.12 -13.17 -31.08
CA ALA A 164 10.11 -12.11 -30.09
C ALA A 164 8.80 -12.11 -29.27
N LYS A 165 7.63 -12.30 -29.91
CA LYS A 165 6.36 -12.49 -29.17
C LYS A 165 6.43 -13.66 -28.20
N ARG A 166 6.97 -14.80 -28.64
CA ARG A 166 7.14 -16.00 -27.79
C ARG A 166 8.07 -15.70 -26.62
N PHE A 167 9.16 -14.97 -26.84
CA PHE A 167 10.07 -14.54 -25.78
C PHE A 167 9.33 -13.77 -24.68
N PHE A 168 8.57 -12.72 -25.01
CA PHE A 168 7.82 -11.94 -24.01
C PHE A 168 6.76 -12.78 -23.30
N LYS A 169 6.07 -13.68 -24.02
CA LYS A 169 5.10 -14.59 -23.42
C LYS A 169 5.76 -15.51 -22.39
N VAL A 170 6.92 -16.07 -22.69
CA VAL A 170 7.64 -16.97 -21.78
C VAL A 170 8.20 -16.19 -20.58
N MET A 171 8.83 -15.04 -20.84
CA MET A 171 9.50 -14.24 -19.81
C MET A 171 8.54 -13.68 -18.76
N ALA A 172 7.34 -13.25 -19.14
CA ALA A 172 6.42 -12.60 -18.20
C ALA A 172 5.38 -13.56 -17.58
N ARG A 173 5.35 -14.84 -17.98
CA ARG A 173 4.21 -15.72 -17.68
C ARG A 173 4.01 -15.98 -16.20
N SER A 174 5.10 -16.26 -15.48
CA SER A 174 5.02 -16.52 -14.05
C SER A 174 4.66 -15.27 -13.28
N ASP A 175 5.14 -14.10 -13.69
CA ASP A 175 4.93 -12.85 -12.95
C ASP A 175 3.51 -12.30 -13.16
N ILE A 176 2.99 -12.40 -14.39
CA ILE A 176 1.58 -12.10 -14.72
C ILE A 176 0.62 -13.12 -14.08
N ALA A 177 1.11 -14.31 -13.74
CA ALA A 177 0.35 -15.43 -13.17
C ALA A 177 -0.75 -16.04 -14.08
N THR A 178 -0.85 -15.62 -15.34
CA THR A 178 -1.92 -16.04 -16.29
C THR A 178 -1.52 -15.90 -17.76
N GLU A 179 -2.36 -16.39 -18.68
CA GLU A 179 -2.23 -16.13 -20.12
C GLU A 179 -2.36 -14.65 -20.48
N SER A 180 -1.65 -14.25 -21.54
CA SER A 180 -1.70 -12.90 -22.13
C SER A 180 -3.11 -12.43 -22.51
N HIS A 181 -4.05 -13.32 -22.82
CA HIS A 181 -5.44 -12.95 -23.11
C HIS A 181 -6.32 -12.79 -21.87
N ASN A 182 -5.84 -13.24 -20.69
CA ASN A 182 -6.55 -13.18 -19.41
C ASN A 182 -6.11 -12.00 -18.53
N THR A 183 -5.05 -11.28 -18.93
CA THR A 183 -4.60 -10.02 -18.33
C THR A 183 -4.73 -8.88 -19.34
N ASN A 184 -4.60 -7.63 -18.89
CA ASN A 184 -4.56 -6.46 -19.76
C ASN A 184 -3.13 -6.07 -20.15
N GLY A 185 -3.03 -5.19 -21.15
CA GLY A 185 -1.76 -4.72 -21.69
C GLY A 185 -0.96 -3.89 -20.70
N LEU A 186 -1.61 -3.15 -19.79
CA LEU A 186 -0.92 -2.32 -18.81
C LEU A 186 -0.27 -3.13 -17.67
N ASN A 187 -0.96 -4.15 -17.15
CA ASN A 187 -0.37 -5.08 -16.19
C ASN A 187 0.79 -5.86 -16.85
N ALA A 188 0.61 -6.30 -18.10
CA ALA A 188 1.69 -6.96 -18.83
C ALA A 188 2.88 -6.03 -19.14
N LEU A 189 2.63 -4.75 -19.45
CA LEU A 189 3.68 -3.74 -19.63
C LEU A 189 4.63 -3.70 -18.44
N LYS A 190 4.09 -3.64 -17.21
CA LYS A 190 4.88 -3.65 -15.97
C LYS A 190 5.75 -4.91 -15.86
N ASN A 191 5.24 -6.07 -16.28
CA ASN A 191 5.99 -7.32 -16.24
C ASN A 191 6.98 -7.48 -17.42
N TYR A 192 6.81 -6.79 -18.55
CA TYR A 192 7.76 -6.81 -19.67
C TYR A 192 9.04 -6.01 -19.42
N VAL A 193 9.04 -5.14 -18.39
CA VAL A 193 10.18 -4.30 -18.02
C VAL A 193 10.80 -4.68 -16.67
N MET A 194 10.23 -5.64 -15.94
CA MET A 194 10.70 -5.96 -14.59
C MET A 194 12.13 -6.52 -14.57
N ASP A 195 12.55 -7.22 -15.62
CA ASP A 195 13.90 -7.76 -15.75
C ASP A 195 14.85 -6.81 -16.50
N VAL A 196 14.42 -5.56 -16.70
CA VAL A 196 15.25 -4.48 -17.28
C VAL A 196 15.90 -3.68 -16.15
N ASP A 197 17.20 -3.45 -16.27
CA ASP A 197 17.99 -2.68 -15.32
C ASP A 197 17.32 -1.34 -14.96
N GLY A 198 17.18 -1.10 -13.65
CA GLY A 198 16.65 0.13 -13.10
C GLY A 198 15.16 0.08 -12.70
N TYR A 199 14.38 -0.91 -13.15
CA TYR A 199 12.97 -1.02 -12.76
C TYR A 199 12.78 -1.63 -11.37
N ILE A 200 13.38 -2.79 -11.13
CA ILE A 200 13.23 -3.51 -9.85
C ILE A 200 14.39 -4.49 -9.64
N GLY A 201 14.79 -4.69 -8.39
CA GLY A 201 15.64 -5.80 -7.99
C GLY A 201 14.83 -6.94 -7.35
N LEU A 202 15.36 -8.16 -7.36
CA LEU A 202 14.75 -9.29 -6.68
C LEU A 202 15.68 -9.81 -5.58
N TYR A 203 15.10 -10.28 -4.47
CA TYR A 203 15.87 -10.92 -3.40
C TYR A 203 15.04 -11.98 -2.66
N SER A 204 15.74 -12.78 -1.85
CA SER A 204 15.16 -13.71 -0.89
C SER A 204 15.73 -13.46 0.51
N ILE A 205 15.04 -13.97 1.52
CA ILE A 205 15.55 -14.03 2.88
C ILE A 205 16.42 -15.27 3.03
N GLN A 206 17.67 -15.09 3.47
CA GLN A 206 18.57 -16.20 3.71
C GLN A 206 17.98 -17.15 4.76
N ASN A 207 17.96 -18.45 4.46
CA ASN A 207 17.33 -19.50 5.26
C ASN A 207 15.78 -19.53 5.25
N GLY A 208 15.15 -18.83 4.31
CA GLY A 208 13.74 -19.00 3.99
C GLY A 208 12.90 -17.77 4.30
N ASN A 209 11.99 -17.46 3.37
CA ASN A 209 11.10 -16.31 3.43
C ASN A 209 10.07 -16.41 4.57
N GLU A 210 9.76 -17.63 5.06
CA GLU A 210 8.86 -17.83 6.20
C GLU A 210 9.38 -17.20 7.51
N GLN A 211 10.68 -16.90 7.63
CA GLN A 211 11.21 -16.18 8.79
C GLN A 211 10.57 -14.80 9.01
N LEU A 212 10.12 -14.14 7.94
CA LEU A 212 9.35 -12.88 8.07
C LEU A 212 8.08 -13.09 8.91
N ILE A 213 7.41 -14.23 8.75
CA ILE A 213 6.20 -14.58 9.50
C ILE A 213 6.52 -14.84 10.96
N ASP A 214 7.62 -15.54 11.24
CA ASP A 214 8.06 -15.83 12.62
C ASP A 214 8.43 -14.54 13.36
N CYS A 215 9.15 -13.62 12.70
CA CYS A 215 9.50 -12.31 13.25
C CYS A 215 8.26 -11.45 13.51
N LEU A 216 7.33 -11.36 12.54
CA LEU A 216 6.07 -10.65 12.72
C LEU A 216 5.27 -11.23 13.90
N ARG A 217 5.13 -12.55 13.96
CA ARG A 217 4.44 -13.24 15.07
C ARG A 217 5.05 -12.89 16.43
N ALA A 218 6.38 -12.81 16.51
CA ALA A 218 7.07 -12.49 17.76
C ALA A 218 6.87 -11.04 18.22
N GLU A 219 6.64 -10.10 17.29
CA GLU A 219 6.47 -8.69 17.61
C GLU A 219 5.01 -8.25 17.79
N VAL A 220 4.04 -8.90 17.18
CA VAL A 220 2.63 -8.50 17.31
C VAL A 220 2.10 -8.66 18.73
N ASN A 221 1.25 -7.74 19.18
CA ASN A 221 0.50 -7.84 20.43
C ASN A 221 -0.95 -8.23 20.13
N ALA A 222 -1.17 -9.49 19.78
CA ALA A 222 -2.49 -10.01 19.41
C ALA A 222 -2.77 -11.37 20.08
N ASP A 223 -4.04 -11.60 20.42
CA ASP A 223 -4.53 -12.93 20.78
C ASP A 223 -4.72 -13.75 19.51
N ILE A 224 -3.90 -14.79 19.30
CA ILE A 224 -3.90 -15.60 18.08
C ILE A 224 -4.67 -16.91 18.32
N GLN A 225 -5.75 -17.08 17.58
CA GLN A 225 -6.66 -18.20 17.66
C GLN A 225 -6.57 -19.04 16.37
N LEU A 226 -5.80 -20.12 16.43
CA LEU A 226 -5.64 -21.10 15.33
C LEU A 226 -6.83 -22.06 15.27
N ASN A 227 -7.05 -22.71 14.13
CA ASN A 227 -8.18 -23.61 13.89
C ASN A 227 -9.57 -22.95 14.08
N HIS A 228 -9.63 -21.64 13.84
CA HIS A 228 -10.81 -20.79 13.99
C HIS A 228 -11.26 -20.26 12.64
N ARG A 229 -12.03 -21.07 11.90
CA ARG A 229 -12.59 -20.64 10.61
C ARG A 229 -13.78 -19.73 10.82
N VAL A 230 -13.63 -18.44 10.52
CA VAL A 230 -14.76 -17.49 10.44
C VAL A 230 -15.64 -17.86 9.24
N LEU A 231 -16.93 -18.04 9.47
CA LEU A 231 -17.91 -18.40 8.45
C LEU A 231 -18.81 -17.24 8.06
N LYS A 232 -19.00 -16.30 8.98
CA LYS A 232 -20.00 -15.24 8.84
C LYS A 232 -19.64 -14.00 9.65
N VAL A 233 -19.86 -12.83 9.04
CA VAL A 233 -19.72 -11.51 9.67
C VAL A 233 -20.99 -10.71 9.45
N GLY A 234 -21.48 -10.03 10.48
CA GLY A 234 -22.65 -9.16 10.41
C GLY A 234 -22.66 -8.08 11.49
N LYS A 235 -23.45 -7.03 11.30
CA LYS A 235 -23.61 -5.97 12.31
C LYS A 235 -24.79 -6.28 13.23
N THR A 236 -24.54 -6.22 14.53
CA THR A 236 -25.54 -6.41 15.58
C THR A 236 -26.39 -5.15 15.80
N GLU A 237 -27.52 -5.28 16.49
CA GLU A 237 -28.36 -4.14 16.89
C GLU A 237 -27.60 -3.12 17.76
N SER A 238 -26.60 -3.58 18.53
CA SER A 238 -25.73 -2.72 19.34
C SER A 238 -24.72 -1.89 18.52
N GLY A 239 -24.64 -2.15 17.21
CA GLY A 239 -23.67 -1.51 16.31
C GLY A 239 -22.30 -2.17 16.27
N ARG A 240 -22.04 -3.20 17.10
CA ARG A 240 -20.84 -4.06 17.03
C ARG A 240 -20.95 -5.09 15.90
N TYR A 241 -19.84 -5.70 15.52
CA TYR A 241 -19.76 -6.75 14.51
C TYR A 241 -19.65 -8.14 15.13
N GLN A 242 -20.54 -9.03 14.75
CA GLN A 242 -20.57 -10.40 15.21
C GLN A 242 -19.88 -11.32 14.20
N LEU A 243 -18.89 -12.08 14.68
CA LEU A 243 -18.24 -13.16 13.95
C LEU A 243 -18.83 -14.48 14.40
N ASN A 244 -19.28 -15.31 13.45
CA ASN A 244 -19.64 -16.70 13.71
C ASN A 244 -18.62 -17.62 13.05
N MET A 245 -18.19 -18.63 13.79
CA MET A 245 -16.93 -19.31 13.57
C MET A 245 -17.04 -20.80 13.90
N MET A 246 -16.07 -21.59 13.43
CA MET A 246 -15.83 -22.97 13.88
C MET A 246 -14.44 -23.05 14.49
N ASN A 247 -14.35 -23.47 15.75
CA ASN A 247 -13.09 -23.50 16.54
C ASN A 247 -12.46 -24.90 16.69
N GLY A 248 -12.66 -25.77 15.69
CA GLY A 248 -12.25 -27.18 15.73
C GLY A 248 -13.05 -28.06 16.69
N LYS A 249 -13.65 -27.50 17.75
CA LYS A 249 -14.51 -28.21 18.73
C LYS A 249 -16.00 -28.01 18.48
N GLY A 250 -16.38 -26.89 17.87
CA GLY A 250 -17.77 -26.57 17.57
C GLY A 250 -17.95 -25.15 17.06
N PRO A 251 -19.21 -24.72 16.87
CA PRO A 251 -19.51 -23.34 16.51
C PRO A 251 -19.24 -22.40 17.69
N GLU A 252 -18.76 -21.20 17.37
CA GLU A 252 -18.51 -20.13 18.33
C GLU A 252 -18.93 -18.78 17.73
N THR A 253 -19.37 -17.86 18.61
CA THR A 253 -19.78 -16.51 18.23
C THR A 253 -19.14 -15.49 19.15
N ARG A 254 -18.56 -14.43 18.59
CA ARG A 254 -17.97 -13.32 19.34
C ARG A 254 -18.25 -11.97 18.67
N ASP A 255 -18.40 -10.92 19.48
CA ASP A 255 -18.68 -9.56 19.02
C ASP A 255 -17.45 -8.65 19.18
N PHE A 256 -17.21 -7.82 18.17
CA PHE A 256 -16.07 -6.90 18.06
C PHE A 256 -16.52 -5.50 17.67
N ASP A 257 -15.72 -4.49 17.98
CA ASP A 257 -16.01 -3.10 17.59
C ASP A 257 -15.64 -2.83 16.14
N LEU A 258 -14.57 -3.47 15.66
CA LEU A 258 -14.02 -3.34 14.31
C LEU A 258 -13.60 -4.72 13.78
N VAL A 259 -13.60 -4.89 12.46
CA VAL A 259 -13.20 -6.12 11.78
C VAL A 259 -12.30 -5.80 10.58
N LEU A 260 -11.09 -6.35 10.59
CA LEU A 260 -10.21 -6.43 9.43
C LEU A 260 -10.35 -7.80 8.79
N VAL A 261 -10.60 -7.84 7.48
CA VAL A 261 -10.73 -9.08 6.71
C VAL A 261 -9.50 -9.23 5.82
N CYS A 262 -8.55 -10.04 6.27
CA CYS A 262 -7.24 -10.26 5.67
C CYS A 262 -7.20 -11.62 4.95
N LEU A 263 -8.08 -11.79 3.95
CA LEU A 263 -8.26 -13.05 3.24
C LEU A 263 -7.94 -12.88 1.75
N PRO A 264 -7.42 -13.92 1.08
CA PRO A 264 -7.36 -13.93 -0.38
C PRO A 264 -8.77 -13.74 -0.97
N HIS A 265 -8.85 -13.10 -2.14
CA HIS A 265 -10.10 -12.76 -2.81
C HIS A 265 -11.12 -13.91 -2.86
N SER A 266 -10.67 -15.12 -3.24
CA SER A 266 -11.53 -16.30 -3.39
C SER A 266 -12.20 -16.73 -2.08
N TRP A 267 -11.57 -16.49 -0.94
CA TRP A 267 -12.13 -16.85 0.38
C TRP A 267 -13.27 -15.92 0.80
N LEU A 268 -13.27 -14.66 0.33
CA LEU A 268 -14.35 -13.71 0.62
C LEU A 268 -15.71 -14.21 0.09
N ALA A 269 -15.70 -14.93 -1.03
CA ALA A 269 -16.90 -15.53 -1.62
C ALA A 269 -17.45 -16.71 -0.81
N THR A 270 -16.63 -17.32 0.05
CA THR A 270 -17.04 -18.45 0.91
C THR A 270 -17.69 -18.00 2.22
N MET A 271 -17.57 -16.71 2.56
CA MET A 271 -18.13 -16.12 3.77
C MET A 271 -19.58 -15.70 3.58
N ARG A 272 -20.37 -15.78 4.66
CA ARG A 272 -21.69 -15.17 4.73
C ARG A 272 -21.60 -13.75 5.29
N TRP A 273 -22.22 -12.81 4.60
CA TRP A 273 -22.26 -11.40 4.97
C TRP A 273 -23.68 -11.03 5.39
N ASP A 274 -23.86 -10.72 6.66
CA ASP A 274 -25.19 -10.49 7.24
C ASP A 274 -25.64 -9.04 7.09
N GLY A 275 -26.91 -8.88 6.73
CA GLY A 275 -27.49 -7.61 6.30
C GLY A 275 -27.40 -7.42 4.79
N GLU A 276 -28.52 -7.10 4.16
CA GLU A 276 -28.61 -7.06 2.68
C GLU A 276 -27.66 -6.03 2.06
N GLN A 277 -27.46 -4.88 2.72
CA GLN A 277 -26.54 -3.85 2.24
C GLN A 277 -25.08 -4.33 2.25
N LEU A 278 -24.62 -4.95 3.34
CA LEU A 278 -23.26 -5.50 3.44
C LEU A 278 -23.07 -6.63 2.43
N ARG A 279 -24.05 -7.54 2.33
CA ARG A 279 -24.03 -8.64 1.36
C ARG A 279 -23.88 -8.14 -0.07
N GLN A 280 -24.69 -7.17 -0.50
CA GLN A 280 -24.63 -6.60 -1.86
C GLN A 280 -23.28 -5.94 -2.12
N SER A 281 -22.76 -5.16 -1.16
CA SER A 281 -21.46 -4.51 -1.27
C SER A 281 -20.31 -5.49 -1.39
N MET A 282 -20.29 -6.54 -0.57
CA MET A 282 -19.25 -7.58 -0.66
C MET A 282 -19.33 -8.37 -1.96
N VAL A 283 -20.54 -8.65 -2.47
CA VAL A 283 -20.70 -9.26 -3.81
C VAL A 283 -20.12 -8.37 -4.90
N LYS A 284 -20.35 -7.05 -4.85
CA LYS A 284 -19.76 -6.10 -5.81
C LYS A 284 -18.24 -6.03 -5.70
N HIS A 285 -17.71 -6.07 -4.47
CA HIS A 285 -16.26 -6.10 -4.21
C HIS A 285 -15.64 -7.36 -4.81
N VAL A 286 -16.18 -8.53 -4.49
CA VAL A 286 -15.73 -9.81 -5.05
C VAL A 286 -15.82 -9.80 -6.57
N ALA A 287 -16.95 -9.40 -7.16
CA ALA A 287 -17.11 -9.39 -8.61
C ALA A 287 -16.13 -8.44 -9.33
N TYR A 288 -15.76 -7.31 -8.71
CA TYR A 288 -14.82 -6.36 -9.30
C TYR A 288 -13.40 -6.91 -9.40
N PHE A 289 -12.97 -7.66 -8.38
CA PHE A 289 -11.65 -8.31 -8.35
C PHE A 289 -11.67 -9.76 -8.85
N ASP A 290 -12.76 -10.21 -9.51
CA ASP A 290 -12.92 -11.59 -9.98
C ASP A 290 -12.08 -11.86 -11.25
N ARG A 291 -10.79 -12.03 -10.98
CA ARG A 291 -9.71 -12.22 -11.95
C ARG A 291 -8.73 -13.26 -11.38
N PRO A 292 -9.21 -14.50 -11.12
CA PRO A 292 -8.40 -15.49 -10.43
C PRO A 292 -7.18 -15.86 -11.27
N ALA A 293 -6.04 -15.98 -10.60
CA ALA A 293 -4.84 -16.58 -11.14
C ALA A 293 -4.39 -17.75 -10.25
N HIS A 294 -3.54 -18.61 -10.83
CA HIS A 294 -3.24 -19.91 -10.28
C HIS A 294 -1.75 -20.18 -10.36
N TYR A 295 -1.21 -20.81 -9.33
CA TYR A 295 0.12 -21.37 -9.34
C TYR A 295 0.12 -22.83 -8.92
N LEU A 296 1.01 -23.59 -9.54
CA LEU A 296 1.40 -24.92 -9.13
C LEU A 296 2.92 -24.93 -8.97
N ARG A 297 3.37 -25.24 -7.76
CA ARG A 297 4.78 -25.35 -7.39
C ARG A 297 5.18 -26.82 -7.46
N VAL A 298 6.22 -27.12 -8.23
CA VAL A 298 6.86 -28.44 -8.26
C VAL A 298 8.29 -28.25 -7.80
N SER A 299 8.64 -28.72 -6.61
CA SER A 299 10.00 -28.62 -6.07
C SER A 299 10.65 -30.00 -6.10
N ILE A 300 11.82 -30.11 -6.73
CA ILE A 300 12.50 -31.40 -6.93
C ILE A 300 13.90 -31.33 -6.34
N LEU A 301 14.19 -32.34 -5.51
CA LEU A 301 15.50 -32.61 -4.94
C LEU A 301 16.26 -33.60 -5.83
N PHE A 302 17.52 -33.27 -6.07
CA PHE A 302 18.50 -34.06 -6.79
C PHE A 302 19.70 -34.39 -5.89
N ASP A 303 20.38 -35.50 -6.16
CA ASP A 303 21.56 -35.93 -5.41
C ASP A 303 22.78 -35.02 -5.58
N GLU A 304 22.85 -34.30 -6.69
CA GLU A 304 23.79 -33.23 -6.96
C GLU A 304 23.18 -32.17 -7.92
N PRO A 305 23.71 -30.93 -7.97
CA PRO A 305 23.35 -29.96 -8.99
C PRO A 305 23.95 -30.35 -10.36
N PHE A 306 23.43 -31.41 -10.96
CA PHE A 306 23.97 -32.05 -12.17
C PHE A 306 24.06 -31.12 -13.40
N TRP A 307 23.34 -29.98 -13.37
CA TRP A 307 23.44 -28.93 -14.38
C TRP A 307 24.78 -28.16 -14.34
N GLY A 308 25.51 -28.20 -13.23
CA GLY A 308 26.77 -27.48 -13.04
C GLY A 308 26.63 -25.98 -13.32
N GLU A 309 27.60 -25.39 -14.02
CA GLU A 309 27.61 -23.96 -14.38
C GLU A 309 26.60 -23.56 -15.47
N LYS A 310 25.74 -24.48 -15.95
CA LYS A 310 24.80 -24.19 -17.05
C LYS A 310 23.64 -23.30 -16.60
N ILE A 311 23.30 -23.32 -15.31
CA ILE A 311 22.30 -22.45 -14.67
C ILE A 311 23.06 -21.56 -13.67
N PRO A 312 23.64 -20.44 -14.11
CA PRO A 312 24.51 -19.60 -13.29
C PRO A 312 23.75 -18.75 -12.26
N GLY A 313 22.53 -18.30 -12.59
CA GLY A 313 21.71 -17.43 -11.75
C GLY A 313 20.78 -18.16 -10.77
N ALA A 314 19.99 -17.38 -10.04
CA ALA A 314 19.00 -17.87 -9.10
C ALA A 314 17.73 -18.46 -9.77
N TRP A 315 17.49 -18.14 -11.04
CA TRP A 315 16.38 -18.69 -11.83
C TRP A 315 16.62 -18.60 -13.33
N PHE A 316 15.80 -19.31 -14.10
CA PHE A 316 15.67 -19.16 -15.55
C PHE A 316 14.20 -19.32 -15.97
N MET A 317 13.81 -18.74 -17.11
CA MET A 317 12.45 -18.88 -17.65
C MET A 317 12.37 -20.06 -18.60
N SER A 318 11.53 -21.04 -18.30
CA SER A 318 11.26 -22.17 -19.17
C SER A 318 10.05 -21.92 -20.07
N GLU A 319 10.14 -22.23 -21.36
CA GLU A 319 8.98 -22.26 -22.26
C GLU A 319 7.95 -23.35 -21.94
N ALA A 320 8.34 -24.32 -21.10
CA ALA A 320 7.43 -25.36 -20.67
C ALA A 320 6.19 -24.73 -20.01
N PHE A 321 5.04 -25.38 -20.20
CA PHE A 321 3.78 -24.92 -19.60
C PHE A 321 3.41 -23.48 -20.01
N GLY A 322 3.71 -23.15 -21.27
CA GLY A 322 3.44 -21.82 -21.84
C GLY A 322 4.31 -20.69 -21.29
N GLY A 323 5.32 -21.02 -20.47
CA GLY A 323 6.13 -20.08 -19.70
C GLY A 323 6.07 -20.40 -18.21
N CYS A 324 7.21 -20.71 -17.60
CA CYS A 324 7.31 -20.83 -16.15
C CYS A 324 8.72 -20.49 -15.65
N CYS A 325 8.81 -19.79 -14.52
CA CYS A 325 10.05 -19.58 -13.82
C CYS A 325 10.49 -20.88 -13.13
N VAL A 326 11.76 -21.25 -13.31
CA VAL A 326 12.39 -22.37 -12.63
C VAL A 326 13.50 -21.82 -11.74
N TYR A 327 13.29 -21.89 -10.43
CA TYR A 327 14.22 -21.40 -9.42
C TYR A 327 15.31 -22.45 -9.15
N ASN A 328 16.55 -21.99 -9.09
CA ASN A 328 17.68 -22.71 -8.53
C ASN A 328 17.75 -22.40 -7.02
N GLU A 329 17.11 -23.23 -6.21
CA GLU A 329 17.02 -23.01 -4.75
C GLU A 329 18.40 -23.03 -4.08
N GLY A 330 19.36 -23.77 -4.64
CA GLY A 330 20.74 -23.84 -4.12
C GLY A 330 21.54 -22.54 -4.28
N ALA A 331 21.11 -21.62 -5.15
CA ALA A 331 21.70 -20.28 -5.25
C ALA A 331 21.27 -19.36 -4.08
N ARG A 332 20.19 -19.72 -3.37
CA ARG A 332 19.52 -18.86 -2.37
C ARG A 332 19.50 -19.47 -0.97
N HIS A 333 19.63 -20.79 -0.89
CA HIS A 333 19.47 -21.55 0.34
C HIS A 333 20.61 -22.57 0.49
N ASP A 334 20.97 -22.87 1.74
CA ASP A 334 21.89 -23.96 2.02
C ASP A 334 21.21 -25.31 1.75
N VAL A 335 21.58 -25.92 0.63
CA VAL A 335 21.18 -27.27 0.20
C VAL A 335 22.37 -28.24 0.26
N GLY A 336 23.50 -27.84 0.84
CA GLY A 336 24.71 -28.65 0.91
C GLY A 336 25.28 -29.01 -0.48
N LYS A 337 25.41 -30.31 -0.76
CA LYS A 337 25.88 -30.82 -2.06
C LYS A 337 24.77 -31.19 -3.04
N LEU A 338 23.52 -31.03 -2.61
CA LEU A 338 22.34 -31.46 -3.34
C LEU A 338 21.96 -30.41 -4.39
N GLY A 339 21.21 -30.82 -5.40
CA GLY A 339 20.58 -29.90 -6.34
C GLY A 339 19.11 -29.72 -5.97
N VAL A 340 18.59 -28.49 -6.04
CA VAL A 340 17.14 -28.26 -5.91
C VAL A 340 16.67 -27.29 -7.00
N LEU A 341 15.70 -27.74 -7.80
CA LEU A 341 14.98 -26.89 -8.76
C LEU A 341 13.50 -26.80 -8.38
N ASN A 342 12.90 -25.64 -8.59
CA ASN A 342 11.51 -25.38 -8.22
C ASN A 342 10.76 -24.63 -9.34
N TRP A 343 9.75 -25.26 -9.92
CA TRP A 343 8.97 -24.73 -11.04
C TRP A 343 7.77 -23.96 -10.51
N LEU A 344 7.54 -22.76 -11.06
CA LEU A 344 6.36 -21.94 -10.82
C LEU A 344 5.46 -21.95 -12.07
N ILE A 345 4.64 -23.00 -12.17
CA ILE A 345 3.69 -23.16 -13.27
C ILE A 345 2.49 -22.26 -13.02
N ALA A 346 2.06 -21.48 -14.02
CA ALA A 346 1.08 -20.41 -13.86
C ALA A 346 -0.11 -20.48 -14.83
N GLY A 347 -1.23 -19.86 -14.45
CA GLY A 347 -2.40 -19.70 -15.32
C GLY A 347 -3.18 -21.00 -15.56
N SER A 348 -3.68 -21.18 -16.78
CA SER A 348 -4.55 -22.33 -17.12
C SER A 348 -3.83 -23.67 -17.00
N ASP A 349 -2.52 -23.74 -17.20
CA ASP A 349 -1.76 -24.98 -17.00
C ASP A 349 -1.76 -25.38 -15.53
N ALA A 350 -1.55 -24.44 -14.61
CA ALA A 350 -1.66 -24.71 -13.18
C ALA A 350 -3.07 -25.19 -12.79
N LEU A 351 -4.11 -24.57 -13.38
CA LEU A 351 -5.51 -24.96 -13.14
C LEU A 351 -5.83 -26.36 -13.70
N ALA A 352 -5.43 -26.64 -14.95
CA ALA A 352 -5.68 -27.91 -15.62
C ALA A 352 -4.93 -29.05 -14.93
N PHE A 353 -3.69 -28.80 -14.52
CA PHE A 353 -2.83 -29.81 -13.93
C PHE A 353 -3.09 -30.03 -12.43
N ALA A 354 -3.86 -29.18 -11.78
CA ALA A 354 -4.17 -29.31 -10.36
C ALA A 354 -4.80 -30.67 -9.98
N ASN A 355 -5.51 -31.30 -10.92
CA ASN A 355 -6.15 -32.61 -10.75
C ASN A 355 -5.22 -33.79 -11.05
N LEU A 356 -4.00 -33.55 -11.54
CA LEU A 356 -3.00 -34.60 -11.74
C LEU A 356 -2.40 -35.04 -10.40
N SER A 357 -1.96 -36.30 -10.36
CA SER A 357 -1.22 -36.83 -9.23
C SER A 357 0.13 -36.15 -9.08
N ASP A 358 0.67 -36.15 -7.86
CA ASP A 358 1.98 -35.55 -7.60
C ASP A 358 3.08 -36.20 -8.46
N GLN A 359 3.00 -37.51 -8.71
CA GLN A 359 3.96 -38.21 -9.57
C GLN A 359 3.90 -37.75 -11.04
N GLU A 360 2.69 -37.53 -11.58
CA GLU A 360 2.53 -37.04 -12.96
C GLU A 360 3.11 -35.63 -13.10
N LEU A 361 2.93 -34.76 -12.10
CA LEU A 361 3.48 -33.41 -12.08
C LEU A 361 5.02 -33.41 -12.00
N ILE A 362 5.57 -34.25 -11.12
CA ILE A 362 7.02 -34.46 -11.01
C ILE A 362 7.60 -34.96 -12.34
N ASP A 363 6.95 -35.94 -12.97
CA ASP A 363 7.38 -36.49 -14.25
C ASP A 363 7.30 -35.43 -15.37
N ALA A 364 6.29 -34.56 -15.36
CA ALA A 364 6.17 -33.45 -16.31
C ALA A 364 7.31 -32.44 -16.13
N ALA A 365 7.61 -32.03 -14.90
CA ALA A 365 8.68 -31.10 -14.60
C ALA A 365 10.06 -31.65 -14.98
N LEU A 366 10.35 -32.92 -14.64
CA LEU A 366 11.61 -33.57 -15.04
C LEU A 366 11.78 -33.62 -16.56
N LYS A 367 10.71 -33.92 -17.30
CA LYS A 367 10.72 -33.94 -18.78
C LYS A 367 10.82 -32.55 -19.41
N SER A 368 10.54 -31.49 -18.67
CA SER A 368 10.57 -30.12 -19.17
C SER A 368 11.99 -29.57 -19.26
N LEU A 369 12.95 -30.18 -18.56
CA LEU A 369 14.34 -29.73 -18.53
C LEU A 369 15.02 -29.93 -19.89
N PRO A 370 15.87 -28.99 -20.33
CA PRO A 370 16.70 -29.14 -21.51
C PRO A 370 17.55 -30.43 -21.44
N ALA A 371 17.55 -31.21 -22.52
CA ALA A 371 18.41 -32.40 -22.62
C ALA A 371 19.91 -32.05 -22.48
N SER A 372 20.29 -30.80 -22.75
CA SER A 372 21.65 -30.30 -22.57
C SER A 372 22.09 -30.24 -21.11
N LEU A 373 21.17 -30.28 -20.13
CA LEU A 373 21.52 -30.31 -18.71
C LEU A 373 22.03 -31.68 -18.27
N GLY A 374 21.49 -32.76 -18.83
CA GLY A 374 21.83 -34.14 -18.50
C GLY A 374 20.59 -35.01 -18.27
N ASP A 375 20.77 -36.21 -17.75
CA ASP A 375 19.66 -37.11 -17.38
C ASP A 375 19.13 -36.76 -15.98
N ALA A 376 18.21 -35.80 -15.92
CA ALA A 376 17.60 -35.36 -14.66
C ALA A 376 16.96 -36.50 -13.86
N ARG A 377 16.46 -37.55 -14.54
CA ARG A 377 15.81 -38.69 -13.86
C ARG A 377 16.82 -39.55 -13.12
N ALA A 378 18.05 -39.64 -13.61
CA ALA A 378 19.12 -40.37 -12.92
C ALA A 378 19.50 -39.74 -11.57
N HIS A 379 19.32 -38.43 -11.42
CA HIS A 379 19.67 -37.66 -10.23
C HIS A 379 18.49 -37.45 -9.26
N PHE A 380 17.27 -37.79 -9.66
CA PHE A 380 16.05 -37.52 -8.88
C PHE A 380 16.04 -38.27 -7.54
N LEU A 381 15.78 -37.54 -6.45
CA LEU A 381 15.61 -38.11 -5.11
C LEU A 381 14.18 -37.99 -4.59
N GLU A 382 13.60 -36.80 -4.66
CA GLU A 382 12.29 -36.50 -4.10
C GLU A 382 11.63 -35.34 -4.84
N GLY A 383 10.30 -35.34 -4.92
CA GLY A 383 9.54 -34.20 -5.42
C GLY A 383 8.40 -33.83 -4.47
N LYS A 384 8.12 -32.53 -4.34
CA LYS A 384 7.06 -31.97 -3.49
C LYS A 384 6.19 -31.02 -4.31
N ILE A 385 4.87 -31.13 -4.16
CA ILE A 385 3.89 -30.34 -4.92
C ILE A 385 3.11 -29.41 -3.98
N HIS A 386 2.96 -28.14 -4.36
CA HIS A 386 2.05 -27.21 -3.70
C HIS A 386 1.12 -26.57 -4.72
N ARG A 387 -0.18 -26.54 -4.40
CA ARG A 387 -1.25 -26.07 -5.29
C ARG A 387 -1.85 -24.79 -4.73
N TRP A 388 -1.70 -23.70 -5.46
CA TRP A 388 -2.15 -22.36 -5.09
C TRP A 388 -3.19 -21.90 -6.13
N LEU A 389 -4.41 -22.40 -6.01
CA LEU A 389 -5.49 -22.09 -6.95
C LEU A 389 -6.28 -20.88 -6.48
N SER A 390 -6.51 -19.92 -7.40
CA SER A 390 -7.31 -18.72 -7.11
C SER A 390 -6.79 -17.97 -5.87
N SER A 391 -5.47 -17.95 -5.75
CA SER A 391 -4.74 -17.43 -4.59
C SER A 391 -4.00 -16.13 -4.89
N VAL A 392 -3.90 -15.77 -6.16
CA VAL A 392 -3.35 -14.52 -6.69
C VAL A 392 -4.31 -13.99 -7.76
N ASN A 393 -4.07 -12.79 -8.27
CA ASN A 393 -4.96 -12.10 -9.19
C ASN A 393 -4.27 -11.84 -10.54
N ALA A 394 -4.96 -12.12 -11.64
CA ALA A 394 -4.49 -11.89 -13.01
C ALA A 394 -4.47 -10.39 -13.40
N LEU A 395 -5.21 -9.57 -12.66
CA LEU A 395 -5.30 -8.13 -12.85
C LEU A 395 -5.43 -7.45 -11.48
N PRO A 396 -4.35 -7.49 -10.67
CA PRO A 396 -4.37 -6.92 -9.34
C PRO A 396 -4.59 -5.40 -9.42
N GLY A 397 -5.15 -4.81 -8.36
CA GLY A 397 -5.57 -3.40 -8.33
C GLY A 397 -6.94 -3.16 -8.96
N GLY A 398 -7.37 -4.04 -9.88
CA GLY A 398 -8.68 -4.02 -10.52
C GLY A 398 -8.79 -2.99 -11.66
N LEU A 399 -9.83 -3.14 -12.49
CA LEU A 399 -10.08 -2.25 -13.62
C LEU A 399 -11.58 -1.94 -13.75
N PRO A 400 -12.00 -0.66 -13.93
CA PRO A 400 -11.17 0.55 -13.89
C PRO A 400 -10.52 0.72 -12.52
N VAL A 401 -9.30 1.26 -12.46
CA VAL A 401 -8.57 1.54 -11.22
C VAL A 401 -9.40 2.49 -10.34
N ARG A 402 -9.45 2.19 -9.04
CA ARG A 402 -10.14 2.98 -8.02
C ARG A 402 -9.16 3.48 -6.99
N ASP A 403 -9.56 4.51 -6.24
CA ASP A 403 -8.79 4.97 -5.09
C ASP A 403 -8.67 3.87 -4.03
N VAL A 404 -7.53 3.89 -3.33
CA VAL A 404 -7.17 2.90 -2.30
C VAL A 404 -8.24 2.83 -1.21
N MET A 405 -8.83 3.97 -0.82
CA MET A 405 -9.86 4.02 0.23
C MET A 405 -11.13 3.28 -0.17
N THR A 406 -11.59 3.41 -1.41
CA THR A 406 -12.73 2.68 -1.94
C THR A 406 -12.46 1.16 -1.97
N ASN A 407 -11.24 0.76 -2.36
CA ASN A 407 -10.87 -0.65 -2.44
C ASN A 407 -10.85 -1.36 -1.07
N HIS A 408 -10.47 -0.66 0.00
CA HIS A 408 -10.44 -1.24 1.35
C HIS A 408 -11.78 -1.16 2.10
N ARG A 409 -12.76 -0.40 1.57
CA ARG A 409 -14.05 -0.13 2.25
C ARG A 409 -15.26 -0.53 1.37
N PRO A 410 -15.64 -1.82 1.35
CA PRO A 410 -16.78 -2.29 0.55
C PRO A 410 -18.13 -1.60 0.89
N GLU A 411 -18.35 -1.25 2.15
CA GLU A 411 -19.59 -0.59 2.61
C GLU A 411 -19.34 0.40 3.75
N PRO A 412 -18.85 1.62 3.46
CA PRO A 412 -18.43 2.56 4.51
C PRO A 412 -19.60 3.29 5.18
N LYS A 413 -20.83 3.23 4.64
CA LYS A 413 -21.94 4.06 5.15
C LYS A 413 -22.60 3.44 6.37
N GLN A 414 -22.93 2.15 6.32
CA GLN A 414 -23.55 1.42 7.43
C GLN A 414 -22.55 0.49 8.12
N HIS A 415 -21.47 0.10 7.45
CA HIS A 415 -20.44 -0.79 8.00
C HIS A 415 -19.03 -0.17 7.97
N PRO A 416 -18.83 1.07 8.46
CA PRO A 416 -17.52 1.75 8.39
C PRO A 416 -16.39 1.00 9.08
N GLY A 417 -16.69 0.14 10.06
CA GLY A 417 -15.73 -0.67 10.80
C GLY A 417 -15.42 -2.04 10.22
N ILE A 418 -15.85 -2.35 8.98
CA ILE A 418 -15.36 -3.51 8.22
C ILE A 418 -14.41 -3.00 7.13
N VAL A 419 -13.16 -3.43 7.21
CA VAL A 419 -12.09 -3.05 6.28
C VAL A 419 -11.46 -4.33 5.72
N VAL A 420 -11.14 -4.34 4.43
CA VAL A 420 -10.57 -5.51 3.75
C VAL A 420 -9.10 -5.26 3.44
N VAL A 421 -8.26 -6.28 3.63
CA VAL A 421 -6.83 -6.29 3.30
C VAL A 421 -6.58 -7.44 2.34
N GLY A 422 -5.79 -7.20 1.29
CA GLY A 422 -5.42 -8.22 0.34
C GLY A 422 -4.42 -7.72 -0.69
N ASP A 423 -3.54 -8.60 -1.12
CA ASP A 423 -2.52 -8.35 -2.14
C ASP A 423 -3.14 -8.06 -3.52
N TYR A 424 -4.29 -8.66 -3.82
CA TYR A 424 -5.07 -8.41 -5.02
C TYR A 424 -5.59 -6.95 -5.13
N LEU A 425 -5.52 -6.16 -4.05
CA LEU A 425 -5.88 -4.74 -4.07
C LEU A 425 -4.77 -3.84 -4.68
N PHE A 426 -3.56 -4.38 -4.88
CA PHE A 426 -2.40 -3.69 -5.44
C PHE A 426 -1.79 -4.47 -6.60
N ASP A 427 -0.72 -5.25 -6.37
CA ASP A 427 0.09 -5.91 -7.41
C ASP A 427 0.24 -7.43 -7.18
N SER A 428 -0.48 -8.02 -6.20
CA SER A 428 -0.34 -9.43 -5.77
C SER A 428 1.03 -9.83 -5.20
N THR A 429 1.82 -8.89 -4.66
CA THR A 429 3.12 -9.15 -4.04
C THR A 429 3.07 -9.02 -2.51
N LEU A 430 4.19 -9.33 -1.82
CA LEU A 430 4.32 -8.99 -0.39
C LEU A 430 4.41 -7.47 -0.16
N ASN A 431 4.98 -6.72 -1.11
CA ASN A 431 5.08 -5.26 -1.04
C ASN A 431 3.67 -4.64 -1.10
N GLY A 432 2.87 -4.97 -2.13
CA GLY A 432 1.49 -4.50 -2.21
C GLY A 432 0.59 -4.99 -1.09
N LEU A 433 0.88 -6.15 -0.48
CA LEU A 433 0.16 -6.60 0.71
C LEU A 433 0.52 -5.79 1.97
N LEU A 434 1.77 -5.35 2.09
CA LEU A 434 2.20 -4.45 3.16
C LEU A 434 1.51 -3.10 3.01
N ASP A 435 1.47 -2.53 1.78
CA ASP A 435 0.76 -1.29 1.47
C ASP A 435 -0.74 -1.40 1.77
N SER A 436 -1.35 -2.52 1.40
CA SER A 436 -2.75 -2.82 1.76
C SER A 436 -2.97 -2.87 3.27
N SER A 437 -2.03 -3.45 4.02
CA SER A 437 -2.10 -3.50 5.47
C SER A 437 -1.94 -2.11 6.09
N ASP A 438 -1.05 -1.28 5.54
CA ASP A 438 -0.83 0.08 6.03
C ASP A 438 -2.07 0.96 5.83
N ALA A 439 -2.59 0.99 4.59
CA ALA A 439 -3.81 1.73 4.24
C ALA A 439 -5.03 1.28 5.05
N ALA A 440 -5.22 -0.04 5.21
CA ALA A 440 -6.33 -0.56 6.00
C ALA A 440 -6.23 -0.18 7.48
N THR A 441 -5.02 -0.19 8.04
CA THR A 441 -4.83 0.16 9.45
C THR A 441 -4.98 1.65 9.70
N ASP A 442 -4.68 2.51 8.73
CA ASP A 442 -5.04 3.94 8.76
C ASP A 442 -6.55 4.17 8.83
N ILE A 443 -7.31 3.48 8.00
CA ILE A 443 -8.78 3.51 8.04
C ILE A 443 -9.28 3.07 9.42
N ILE A 444 -8.70 2.00 9.97
CA ILE A 444 -9.04 1.50 11.31
C ILE A 444 -8.71 2.52 12.40
N VAL A 445 -7.57 3.21 12.33
CA VAL A 445 -7.21 4.28 13.28
C VAL A 445 -8.28 5.37 13.25
N THR A 446 -8.68 5.83 12.07
CA THR A 446 -9.74 6.82 11.89
C THR A 446 -11.08 6.37 12.50
N GLU A 447 -11.51 5.14 12.21
CA GLU A 447 -12.78 4.62 12.75
C GLU A 447 -12.72 4.34 14.26
N MET A 448 -11.57 3.93 14.77
CA MET A 448 -11.30 3.76 16.19
C MET A 448 -11.47 5.09 16.93
N MET A 449 -10.89 6.18 16.42
CA MET A 449 -11.03 7.51 17.02
C MET A 449 -12.49 8.00 16.98
N ARG A 450 -13.21 7.76 15.89
CA ARG A 450 -14.65 8.07 15.79
C ARG A 450 -15.47 7.32 16.85
N LEU A 451 -15.24 6.02 17.01
CA LEU A 451 -15.93 5.18 18.00
C LEU A 451 -15.62 5.63 19.43
N ARG A 452 -14.35 5.95 19.73
CA ARG A 452 -13.97 6.50 21.04
C ARG A 452 -14.70 7.80 21.34
N ARG A 453 -14.74 8.74 20.37
CA ARG A 453 -15.45 10.01 20.51
C ARG A 453 -16.94 9.80 20.74
N ALA A 454 -17.58 8.94 19.96
CA ALA A 454 -19.01 8.63 20.10
C ALA A 454 -19.34 8.06 21.49
N ARG A 455 -18.52 7.15 22.02
CA ARG A 455 -18.67 6.60 23.38
C ARG A 455 -18.51 7.69 24.45
N ALA A 456 -17.52 8.56 24.31
CA ALA A 456 -17.30 9.68 25.24
C ALA A 456 -18.46 10.68 25.23
N GLN A 457 -19.01 11.01 24.05
CA GLN A 457 -20.18 11.88 23.91
C GLN A 457 -21.42 11.29 24.58
N GLY A 458 -21.66 9.99 24.42
CA GLY A 458 -22.77 9.30 25.08
C GLY A 458 -22.69 9.31 26.61
N ALA A 459 -21.47 9.36 27.17
CA ALA A 459 -21.26 9.41 28.62
C ALA A 459 -21.36 10.82 29.23
N ALA A 460 -20.93 11.86 28.51
CA ALA A 460 -20.71 13.21 29.07
C ALA A 460 -21.54 14.34 28.43
N SER A 461 -22.39 14.07 27.43
CA SER A 461 -23.21 15.08 26.73
C SER A 461 -22.40 16.29 26.22
N LEU A 462 -21.19 16.05 25.71
CA LEU A 462 -20.29 17.09 25.21
C LEU A 462 -20.84 17.75 23.93
N SER A 463 -20.76 19.09 23.85
CA SER A 463 -21.09 19.82 22.60
C SER A 463 -20.03 19.55 21.55
N ASP A 464 -20.46 19.11 20.37
CA ASP A 464 -19.57 18.90 19.23
C ASP A 464 -19.53 20.09 18.26
N LYS A 465 -20.11 21.23 18.65
CA LYS A 465 -20.15 22.42 17.81
C LYS A 465 -18.95 23.32 18.07
N ILE A 466 -18.38 23.88 17.00
CA ILE A 466 -17.50 25.05 17.04
C ILE A 466 -18.39 26.28 17.28
N ASP A 467 -18.79 26.46 18.54
CA ASP A 467 -19.72 27.49 18.99
C ASP A 467 -19.03 28.55 19.85
N ARG A 468 -19.81 29.43 20.48
CA ARG A 468 -19.28 30.45 21.40
C ARG A 468 -18.47 29.84 22.54
N GLY A 469 -18.96 28.74 23.13
CA GLY A 469 -18.30 28.08 24.24
C GLY A 469 -16.97 27.45 23.85
N TYR A 470 -16.83 26.99 22.59
CA TYR A 470 -15.55 26.55 22.05
C TYR A 470 -14.48 27.64 22.11
N PHE A 471 -14.80 28.89 21.75
CA PHE A 471 -13.80 29.97 21.77
C PHE A 471 -13.64 30.66 23.13
N GLU A 472 -14.64 30.59 24.01
CA GLU A 472 -14.53 31.07 25.40
C GLU A 472 -13.67 30.15 26.26
N ASN A 473 -13.60 28.86 25.91
CA ASN A 473 -12.69 27.89 26.51
C ASN A 473 -12.02 27.04 25.42
N TYR A 474 -11.16 27.69 24.63
CA TYR A 474 -10.49 27.11 23.49
C TYR A 474 -9.63 25.92 23.91
N ARG A 475 -9.97 24.75 23.35
CA ARG A 475 -9.27 23.48 23.59
C ARG A 475 -9.15 23.13 25.09
N GLY A 476 -10.10 23.60 25.91
CA GLY A 476 -10.12 23.35 27.35
C GLY A 476 -9.12 24.15 28.19
N VAL A 477 -8.44 25.15 27.62
CA VAL A 477 -7.39 25.91 28.31
C VAL A 477 -7.86 27.29 28.77
N GLY A 478 -8.59 28.03 27.94
CA GLY A 478 -9.05 29.38 28.26
C GLY A 478 -9.55 30.15 27.04
N PRO A 479 -9.86 31.45 27.17
CA PRO A 479 -10.35 32.26 26.05
C PRO A 479 -9.33 32.30 24.89
N TYR A 480 -9.80 32.12 23.64
CA TYR A 480 -8.92 32.04 22.47
C TYR A 480 -7.87 33.16 22.39
N SER A 481 -8.28 34.40 22.64
CA SER A 481 -7.39 35.58 22.59
C SER A 481 -6.21 35.51 23.58
N GLU A 482 -6.35 34.73 24.65
CA GLU A 482 -5.34 34.55 25.68
C GLU A 482 -4.48 33.31 25.41
N VAL A 483 -5.02 32.25 24.80
CA VAL A 483 -4.36 30.93 24.74
C VAL A 483 -3.97 30.46 23.33
N TRP A 484 -4.28 31.22 22.27
CA TRP A 484 -4.00 30.81 20.88
C TRP A 484 -2.52 30.43 20.64
N HIS A 485 -1.60 31.07 21.36
CA HIS A 485 -0.15 30.86 21.25
C HIS A 485 0.30 29.46 21.71
N ASN A 486 -0.55 28.74 22.45
CA ASN A 486 -0.29 27.33 22.80
C ASN A 486 -0.46 26.39 21.59
N PHE A 487 -1.18 26.84 20.57
CA PHE A 487 -1.58 26.03 19.42
C PHE A 487 -0.93 26.51 18.12
N ALA A 488 -0.62 27.81 18.01
CA ALA A 488 0.09 28.38 16.88
C ALA A 488 1.32 29.16 17.33
N ASP A 489 2.45 28.89 16.66
CA ASP A 489 3.71 29.61 16.89
C ASP A 489 4.10 30.31 15.58
N PRO A 490 4.05 31.66 15.53
CA PRO A 490 4.37 32.40 14.31
C PRO A 490 5.86 32.33 13.94
N ALA A 491 6.78 32.18 14.91
CA ALA A 491 8.20 32.05 14.61
C ALA A 491 8.49 30.70 13.97
N TYR A 492 7.96 29.63 14.58
CA TYR A 492 8.06 28.28 14.04
C TYR A 492 7.46 28.17 12.63
N LEU A 493 6.27 28.74 12.38
CA LEU A 493 5.66 28.73 11.03
C LEU A 493 6.55 29.45 10.00
N MET A 494 7.18 30.57 10.37
CA MET A 494 8.10 31.28 9.49
C MET A 494 9.37 30.45 9.20
N ASP A 495 9.90 29.75 10.21
CA ASP A 495 11.07 28.88 10.06
C ASP A 495 10.77 27.65 9.20
N LEU A 496 9.57 27.07 9.32
CA LEU A 496 9.09 26.03 8.41
C LEU A 496 9.05 26.53 6.96
N ILE A 497 8.39 27.68 6.72
CA ILE A 497 8.27 28.24 5.36
C ILE A 497 9.65 28.53 4.76
N LYS A 498 10.56 29.09 5.57
CA LYS A 498 11.93 29.38 5.16
C LYS A 498 12.70 28.10 4.80
N THR A 499 12.51 27.03 5.56
CA THR A 499 13.26 25.77 5.37
C THR A 499 12.77 25.01 4.16
N VAL A 500 11.44 24.85 4.03
CA VAL A 500 10.82 24.12 2.93
C VAL A 500 10.98 24.89 1.61
N TRP A 501 10.59 26.17 1.57
CA TRP A 501 10.52 26.95 0.33
C TRP A 501 11.61 28.02 0.18
N GLY A 502 12.60 28.06 1.07
CA GLY A 502 13.73 28.99 0.97
C GLY A 502 13.37 30.46 1.19
N ARG A 503 12.15 30.79 1.66
CA ARG A 503 11.64 32.17 1.69
C ARG A 503 11.47 32.72 3.10
N ALA A 504 12.40 33.59 3.51
CA ALA A 504 12.44 34.10 4.88
C ALA A 504 11.48 35.27 5.16
N LYS A 505 11.25 36.17 4.18
CA LYS A 505 10.42 37.40 4.32
C LYS A 505 9.84 37.81 2.97
N GLY A 506 8.99 38.85 2.96
CA GLY A 506 8.49 39.47 1.74
C GLY A 506 7.52 38.58 0.96
N TYR A 507 6.81 37.70 1.66
CA TYR A 507 5.77 36.85 1.11
C TYR A 507 4.42 37.21 1.70
N LYS A 508 3.37 36.86 0.96
CA LYS A 508 1.98 37.00 1.35
C LYS A 508 1.43 35.64 1.77
N LEU A 509 0.80 35.60 2.94
CA LEU A 509 0.36 34.35 3.58
C LEU A 509 -1.12 34.44 3.97
N LEU A 510 -1.89 33.42 3.62
CA LEU A 510 -3.27 33.26 4.10
C LEU A 510 -3.30 32.29 5.29
N VAL A 511 -3.96 32.70 6.38
CA VAL A 511 -4.33 31.84 7.50
C VAL A 511 -5.80 31.43 7.33
N ALA A 512 -6.05 30.19 6.94
CA ALA A 512 -7.38 29.60 6.81
C ALA A 512 -7.82 28.96 8.13
N GLY A 513 -8.90 29.51 8.73
CA GLY A 513 -9.27 29.23 10.12
C GLY A 513 -8.67 30.25 11.10
N SER A 514 -8.68 31.53 10.74
CA SER A 514 -7.96 32.58 11.47
C SER A 514 -8.58 33.00 12.80
N ALA A 515 -9.79 32.53 13.15
CA ALA A 515 -10.52 32.93 14.35
C ALA A 515 -10.61 34.47 14.46
N SER A 516 -10.14 35.06 15.58
CA SER A 516 -10.11 36.51 15.78
C SER A 516 -8.87 37.19 15.20
N GLY A 517 -8.02 36.47 14.47
CA GLY A 517 -6.90 37.02 13.71
C GLY A 517 -5.61 37.26 14.51
N GLU A 518 -5.47 36.72 15.71
CA GLU A 518 -4.30 36.89 16.58
C GLU A 518 -3.02 36.41 15.89
N LEU A 519 -3.04 35.21 15.29
CA LEU A 519 -1.91 34.71 14.50
C LEU A 519 -1.60 35.62 13.31
N VAL A 520 -2.63 36.13 12.62
CA VAL A 520 -2.47 37.10 11.52
C VAL A 520 -1.74 38.35 12.03
N GLY A 521 -2.15 38.90 13.17
CA GLY A 521 -1.48 40.04 13.80
C GLY A 521 -0.01 39.76 14.11
N ALA A 522 0.26 38.62 14.76
CA ALA A 522 1.61 38.24 15.16
C ALA A 522 2.57 38.03 13.98
N LEU A 523 2.07 37.52 12.84
CA LEU A 523 2.84 37.38 11.60
C LEU A 523 3.09 38.73 10.94
N ARG A 524 2.11 39.65 10.96
CA ARG A 524 2.27 41.01 10.45
C ARG A 524 3.30 41.82 11.22
N GLU A 525 3.32 41.69 12.55
CA GLU A 525 4.35 42.29 13.41
C GLU A 525 5.76 41.80 13.08
N ARG A 526 5.88 40.60 12.50
CA ARG A 526 7.15 40.00 12.04
C ARG A 526 7.47 40.31 10.57
N GLY A 527 6.66 41.14 9.90
CA GLY A 527 6.90 41.60 8.53
C GLY A 527 6.34 40.69 7.43
N VAL A 528 5.45 39.75 7.76
CA VAL A 528 4.70 38.95 6.78
C VAL A 528 3.46 39.72 6.33
N ASP A 529 3.14 39.74 5.03
CA ASP A 529 1.83 40.25 4.58
C ASP A 529 0.74 39.20 4.83
N ALA A 530 0.40 38.99 6.10
CA ALA A 530 -0.55 37.97 6.51
C ALA A 530 -2.00 38.47 6.41
N TRP A 531 -2.88 37.58 5.94
CA TRP A 531 -4.33 37.74 5.89
C TRP A 531 -5.00 36.51 6.53
N GLY A 532 -6.23 36.68 7.00
CA GLY A 532 -7.02 35.61 7.61
C GLY A 532 -8.39 35.47 6.97
N ILE A 533 -8.93 34.25 7.01
CA ILE A 533 -10.31 33.94 6.69
C ILE A 533 -10.93 33.07 7.78
N GLU A 534 -12.08 33.49 8.30
CA GLU A 534 -12.82 32.81 9.37
C GLU A 534 -14.31 32.77 9.02
N ASN A 535 -14.99 31.64 9.26
CA ASN A 535 -16.41 31.49 8.94
C ASN A 535 -17.34 31.72 10.13
N ASN A 536 -16.83 31.62 11.36
CA ASN A 536 -17.59 31.78 12.58
C ASN A 536 -17.72 33.27 12.95
N ARG A 537 -18.93 33.79 12.76
CA ARG A 537 -19.27 35.20 13.01
C ARG A 537 -18.95 35.67 14.43
N TYR A 538 -19.07 34.79 15.43
CA TYR A 538 -18.85 35.18 16.83
C TYR A 538 -17.38 35.51 17.07
N ILE A 539 -16.47 34.58 16.75
CA ILE A 539 -15.04 34.78 16.99
C ILE A 539 -14.45 35.81 16.01
N HIS A 540 -14.89 35.81 14.74
CA HIS A 540 -14.51 36.86 13.80
C HIS A 540 -14.89 38.25 14.32
N GLY A 541 -16.06 38.39 14.95
CA GLY A 541 -16.51 39.64 15.58
C GLY A 541 -15.59 40.15 16.71
N LYS A 542 -14.76 39.27 17.28
CA LYS A 542 -13.73 39.62 18.28
C LYS A 542 -12.41 40.11 17.66
N THR A 543 -12.31 40.16 16.33
CA THR A 543 -11.11 40.65 15.65
C THR A 543 -10.70 42.06 16.14
N PRO A 544 -9.45 42.25 16.59
CA PRO A 544 -8.93 43.55 16.97
C PRO A 544 -9.12 44.60 15.88
N LYS A 545 -9.44 45.85 16.26
CA LYS A 545 -9.77 46.92 15.28
C LYS A 545 -8.70 47.09 14.20
N ALA A 546 -7.43 47.02 14.57
CA ALA A 546 -6.29 47.14 13.66
C ALA A 546 -6.21 45.99 12.63
N LEU A 547 -6.78 44.83 12.93
CA LEU A 547 -6.71 43.61 12.11
C LEU A 547 -7.95 43.37 11.25
N ARG A 548 -9.05 44.12 11.45
CA ARG A 548 -10.32 43.94 10.71
C ARG A 548 -10.17 44.02 9.19
N LYS A 549 -9.21 44.80 8.69
CA LYS A 549 -8.91 44.88 7.25
C LYS A 549 -8.35 43.56 6.71
N TYR A 550 -7.56 42.87 7.53
CA TYR A 550 -6.74 41.71 7.18
C TYR A 550 -7.40 40.38 7.56
N ASN A 551 -8.36 40.36 8.49
CA ASN A 551 -9.13 39.17 8.86
C ASN A 551 -10.55 39.22 8.28
N LYS A 552 -10.84 38.42 7.26
CA LYS A 552 -12.11 38.40 6.53
C LYS A 552 -13.07 37.38 7.12
N LEU A 553 -14.36 37.72 7.10
CA LEU A 553 -15.45 36.77 7.37
C LEU A 553 -15.81 36.07 6.06
N GLY A 554 -15.70 34.75 5.98
CA GLY A 554 -16.05 33.97 4.80
C GLY A 554 -15.74 32.49 4.95
N SER A 555 -16.10 31.69 3.94
CA SER A 555 -15.86 30.24 3.94
C SER A 555 -14.63 29.89 3.12
N ILE A 556 -13.84 28.91 3.56
CA ILE A 556 -12.74 28.37 2.76
C ILE A 556 -13.22 27.61 1.51
N THR A 557 -14.52 27.36 1.38
CA THR A 557 -15.14 26.78 0.18
C THR A 557 -15.50 27.84 -0.88
N ASP A 558 -15.32 29.13 -0.57
CA ASP A 558 -15.66 30.26 -1.44
C ASP A 558 -14.82 31.47 -1.03
N LEU A 559 -13.53 31.43 -1.39
CA LEU A 559 -12.54 32.39 -0.90
C LEU A 559 -12.65 33.73 -1.65
N PRO A 560 -12.80 34.87 -0.94
CA PRO A 560 -12.97 36.19 -1.57
C PRO A 560 -11.63 36.80 -2.02
N PHE A 561 -10.75 35.97 -2.58
CA PHE A 561 -9.40 36.31 -3.01
C PHE A 561 -9.19 35.88 -4.46
N LYS A 562 -8.29 36.57 -5.15
CA LYS A 562 -7.92 36.23 -6.53
C LYS A 562 -7.14 34.92 -6.57
N ALA A 563 -7.10 34.30 -7.76
CA ALA A 563 -6.21 33.18 -7.98
C ALA A 563 -4.75 33.61 -7.73
N GLU A 564 -3.97 32.72 -7.12
CA GLU A 564 -2.54 32.91 -6.81
C GLU A 564 -2.21 34.19 -6.02
N GLU A 565 -3.19 34.68 -5.25
CA GLU A 565 -3.04 35.90 -4.48
C GLU A 565 -2.04 35.74 -3.30
N PHE A 566 -1.81 34.51 -2.83
CA PHE A 566 -0.93 34.21 -1.71
C PHE A 566 0.25 33.35 -2.13
N ASP A 567 1.47 33.71 -1.73
CA ASP A 567 2.63 32.83 -1.91
C ASP A 567 2.41 31.51 -1.16
N PHE A 568 1.91 31.61 0.08
CA PHE A 568 1.68 30.46 0.95
C PHE A 568 0.30 30.46 1.61
N VAL A 569 -0.18 29.28 1.97
CA VAL A 569 -1.39 29.07 2.78
C VAL A 569 -1.04 28.27 4.02
N PHE A 570 -1.47 28.72 5.20
CA PHE A 570 -1.50 27.90 6.42
C PHE A 570 -2.95 27.56 6.76
N GLU A 571 -3.27 26.27 6.74
CA GLU A 571 -4.64 25.75 6.81
C GLU A 571 -4.88 25.03 8.14
N THR A 572 -5.96 25.36 8.86
CA THR A 572 -6.29 24.74 10.17
C THR A 572 -7.77 24.38 10.36
N SER A 573 -8.58 24.50 9.31
CA SER A 573 -10.04 24.48 9.33
C SER A 573 -10.71 23.47 8.39
N LEU A 574 -9.99 22.86 7.45
CA LEU A 574 -10.51 21.86 6.50
C LEU A 574 -11.20 20.71 7.24
N CYS A 575 -10.68 20.28 8.38
CA CYS A 575 -11.27 19.23 9.20
C CYS A 575 -12.72 19.53 9.65
N HIS A 576 -13.15 20.80 9.67
CA HIS A 576 -14.51 21.21 10.04
C HIS A 576 -15.51 21.21 8.87
N LEU A 577 -15.06 20.93 7.65
CA LEU A 577 -15.90 20.74 6.48
C LEU A 577 -16.42 19.31 6.38
N GLY A 578 -17.65 19.15 5.91
CA GLY A 578 -18.16 17.82 5.57
C GLY A 578 -17.47 17.25 4.33
N GLU A 579 -17.56 15.93 4.12
CA GLU A 579 -16.87 15.21 3.04
C GLU A 579 -17.09 15.82 1.64
N LYS A 580 -18.29 16.31 1.32
CA LYS A 580 -18.55 16.97 0.02
C LYS A 580 -17.92 18.35 -0.10
N GLN A 581 -17.76 19.05 1.02
CA GLN A 581 -17.26 20.43 1.05
C GLN A 581 -15.74 20.46 1.13
N VAL A 582 -15.10 19.44 1.70
CA VAL A 582 -13.64 19.43 1.89
C VAL A 582 -12.91 19.46 0.56
N VAL A 583 -13.35 18.68 -0.45
CA VAL A 583 -12.79 18.72 -1.82
C VAL A 583 -12.86 20.12 -2.41
N ARG A 584 -14.01 20.79 -2.29
CA ARG A 584 -14.19 22.18 -2.74
C ARG A 584 -13.28 23.15 -1.98
N GLY A 585 -13.10 22.93 -0.67
CA GLY A 585 -12.17 23.71 0.15
C GLY A 585 -10.73 23.58 -0.34
N VAL A 586 -10.25 22.35 -0.56
CA VAL A 586 -8.89 22.11 -1.07
C VAL A 586 -8.69 22.76 -2.44
N ARG A 587 -9.65 22.66 -3.35
CA ARG A 587 -9.59 23.34 -4.67
C ARG A 587 -9.53 24.86 -4.55
N GLU A 588 -10.29 25.45 -3.63
CA GLU A 588 -10.21 26.90 -3.39
C GLU A 588 -8.86 27.32 -2.80
N LEU A 589 -8.28 26.51 -1.91
CA LEU A 589 -6.94 26.77 -1.38
C LEU A 589 -5.87 26.63 -2.47
N ASN A 590 -5.97 25.62 -3.34
CA ASN A 590 -5.13 25.47 -4.52
C ASN A 590 -5.23 26.69 -5.45
N ARG A 591 -6.46 27.16 -5.71
CA ARG A 591 -6.70 28.32 -6.57
C ARG A 591 -5.99 29.57 -6.05
N VAL A 592 -6.05 29.85 -4.75
CA VAL A 592 -5.50 31.10 -4.18
C VAL A 592 -4.01 31.04 -3.85
N VAL A 593 -3.44 29.83 -3.71
CA VAL A 593 -2.02 29.66 -3.41
C VAL A 593 -1.20 29.68 -4.69
N LYS A 594 0.01 30.24 -4.60
CA LYS A 594 0.98 30.30 -5.70
C LYS A 594 2.07 29.25 -5.55
N THR A 595 2.59 29.04 -4.33
CA THR A 595 3.75 28.18 -4.10
C THR A 595 3.40 26.95 -3.28
N GLY A 596 2.97 27.12 -2.03
CA GLY A 596 2.81 25.96 -1.15
C GLY A 596 1.85 26.15 0.02
N LEU A 597 1.36 25.04 0.53
CA LEU A 597 0.40 24.92 1.62
C LEU A 597 1.04 24.18 2.80
N VAL A 598 0.93 24.77 3.98
CA VAL A 598 1.20 24.12 5.27
C VAL A 598 -0.12 23.61 5.82
N PHE A 599 -0.25 22.29 5.93
CA PHE A 599 -1.42 21.61 6.46
C PHE A 599 -1.35 21.49 7.98
N GLY A 600 -2.37 22.00 8.67
CA GLY A 600 -2.46 22.04 10.13
C GLY A 600 -3.84 21.68 10.67
N SER A 601 -4.69 21.03 9.87
CA SER A 601 -5.95 20.45 10.34
C SER A 601 -5.71 19.20 11.19
N ILE A 602 -6.73 18.79 11.95
CA ILE A 602 -6.66 17.64 12.84
C ILE A 602 -6.68 16.32 12.06
N THR A 603 -5.77 15.41 12.41
CA THR A 603 -5.68 14.06 11.86
C THR A 603 -5.97 13.00 12.93
N SER A 604 -6.32 11.78 12.54
CA SER A 604 -6.70 10.69 13.45
C SER A 604 -5.52 9.96 14.10
N ASP A 605 -4.35 10.05 13.47
CA ASP A 605 -3.05 9.51 13.86
C ASP A 605 -2.24 10.46 14.75
N MET A 606 -2.78 11.64 15.11
CA MET A 606 -2.24 12.44 16.19
C MET A 606 -2.23 11.65 17.51
N PRO A 607 -1.26 11.92 18.43
CA PRO A 607 -1.17 11.21 19.69
C PRO A 607 -2.50 11.19 20.44
N PRO A 608 -3.04 10.02 20.82
CA PRO A 608 -4.37 9.92 21.44
C PRO A 608 -4.50 10.74 22.73
N ALA A 609 -3.43 10.80 23.53
CA ALA A 609 -3.38 11.62 24.73
C ALA A 609 -3.43 13.13 24.42
N LEU A 610 -2.89 13.58 23.28
CA LEU A 610 -3.02 14.95 22.81
C LEU A 610 -4.46 15.24 22.39
N ILE A 611 -5.06 14.33 21.60
CA ILE A 611 -6.45 14.41 21.15
C ILE A 611 -7.38 14.60 22.35
N ASP A 612 -7.23 13.77 23.38
CA ASP A 612 -8.06 13.81 24.57
C ASP A 612 -7.79 15.06 25.42
N ARG A 613 -6.50 15.44 25.61
CA ARG A 613 -6.11 16.61 26.42
C ARG A 613 -6.74 17.91 25.93
N TYR A 614 -6.80 18.10 24.61
CA TYR A 614 -7.24 19.36 24.00
C TYR A 614 -8.59 19.27 23.29
N ASP A 615 -9.35 18.18 23.47
CA ASP A 615 -10.62 17.93 22.80
C ASP A 615 -10.51 18.16 21.27
N LEU A 616 -9.48 17.55 20.66
CA LEU A 616 -9.08 17.90 19.29
C LEU A 616 -10.17 17.60 18.26
N LEU A 617 -10.98 16.58 18.53
CA LEU A 617 -12.04 16.10 17.63
C LEU A 617 -13.33 16.93 17.70
N ARG A 618 -13.43 17.94 18.58
CA ARG A 618 -14.62 18.78 18.65
C ARG A 618 -14.87 19.49 17.32
N GLY A 619 -16.06 19.27 16.75
CA GLY A 619 -16.48 19.87 15.49
C GLY A 619 -15.74 19.38 14.26
N VAL A 620 -14.93 18.32 14.38
CA VAL A 620 -14.29 17.67 13.23
C VAL A 620 -15.35 16.88 12.47
N LYS A 621 -15.48 17.15 11.17
CA LYS A 621 -16.42 16.49 10.26
C LYS A 621 -15.73 15.64 9.21
N LYS A 622 -14.54 16.06 8.75
CA LYS A 622 -13.60 15.21 8.01
C LYS A 622 -12.45 14.89 8.93
N LEU A 623 -12.38 13.62 9.32
CA LEU A 623 -11.26 13.01 10.02
C LEU A 623 -10.59 12.02 9.07
N GLY A 624 -9.27 11.98 9.10
CA GLY A 624 -8.42 11.03 8.40
C GLY A 624 -7.00 11.11 8.93
N THR A 625 -6.16 10.12 8.62
CA THR A 625 -4.72 10.15 8.88
C THR A 625 -4.03 11.19 8.00
N TRP A 626 -2.76 11.49 8.25
CA TRP A 626 -1.97 12.34 7.34
C TRP A 626 -2.01 11.83 5.90
N TRP A 627 -1.87 10.52 5.70
CA TRP A 627 -1.94 9.90 4.39
C TRP A 627 -3.32 10.08 3.73
N GLU A 628 -4.43 9.84 4.45
CA GLU A 628 -5.78 10.09 3.92
C GLU A 628 -6.00 11.55 3.49
N TRP A 629 -5.32 12.49 4.14
CA TRP A 629 -5.33 13.90 3.75
C TRP A 629 -4.44 14.16 2.53
N SER A 630 -3.27 13.54 2.45
CA SER A 630 -2.38 13.62 1.29
C SER A 630 -3.05 13.17 0.00
N GLU A 631 -3.76 12.03 0.01
CA GLU A 631 -4.54 11.57 -1.14
C GLU A 631 -5.56 12.62 -1.62
N LEU A 632 -6.19 13.33 -0.68
CA LEU A 632 -7.11 14.41 -1.01
C LEU A 632 -6.39 15.62 -1.61
N PHE A 633 -5.18 15.94 -1.16
CA PHE A 633 -4.37 17.02 -1.74
C PHE A 633 -3.88 16.66 -3.14
N PHE A 634 -3.36 15.44 -3.33
CA PHE A 634 -2.89 14.92 -4.63
C PHE A 634 -3.98 14.99 -5.68
N GLY A 635 -5.19 14.49 -5.36
CA GLY A 635 -6.35 14.57 -6.26
C GLY A 635 -6.89 16.00 -6.53
N ASN A 636 -6.24 17.05 -6.01
CA ASN A 636 -6.66 18.45 -6.17
C ASN A 636 -5.48 19.40 -6.44
N GLY A 637 -4.44 18.94 -7.17
CA GLY A 637 -3.41 19.80 -7.74
C GLY A 637 -2.26 20.16 -6.79
N PHE A 638 -2.01 19.30 -5.80
CA PHE A 638 -0.87 19.43 -4.90
C PHE A 638 0.03 18.21 -4.98
N ASP A 639 1.30 18.36 -4.60
CA ASP A 639 2.27 17.29 -4.40
C ASP A 639 3.04 17.54 -3.09
N LEU A 640 3.68 16.54 -2.50
CA LEU A 640 4.49 16.76 -1.29
C LEU A 640 5.73 17.58 -1.61
N SER A 641 5.96 18.66 -0.87
CA SER A 641 7.16 19.50 -1.07
C SER A 641 8.46 18.70 -0.92
N MET A 642 8.43 17.63 -0.11
CA MET A 642 9.58 16.77 0.14
C MET A 642 9.96 15.87 -1.04
N HIS A 643 9.07 15.66 -2.03
CA HIS A 643 9.43 14.99 -3.28
C HIS A 643 10.39 15.83 -4.12
N ARG A 644 10.16 17.14 -4.16
CA ARG A 644 11.02 18.07 -4.92
C ARG A 644 12.32 18.38 -4.19
N ARG A 645 12.27 18.46 -2.87
CA ARG A 645 13.44 18.75 -2.04
C ARG A 645 13.29 18.16 -0.66
N ASP A 646 13.98 17.07 -0.41
CA ASP A 646 13.99 16.45 0.91
C ASP A 646 14.77 17.33 1.91
N VAL A 647 14.02 17.98 2.81
CA VAL A 647 14.54 18.73 3.96
C VAL A 647 13.96 18.21 5.28
N THR A 648 13.53 16.95 5.29
CA THR A 648 12.78 16.34 6.39
C THR A 648 13.54 16.42 7.72
N ASP A 649 14.84 16.12 7.74
CA ASP A 649 15.68 16.22 8.93
C ASP A 649 15.76 17.64 9.49
N ALA A 650 15.89 18.65 8.61
CA ALA A 650 15.99 20.04 9.02
C ALA A 650 14.67 20.54 9.63
N VAL A 651 13.55 20.17 9.00
CA VAL A 651 12.20 20.48 9.49
C VAL A 651 11.91 19.75 10.80
N TRP A 652 12.35 18.51 10.94
CA TRP A 652 12.24 17.75 12.18
C TRP A 652 13.03 18.40 13.33
N ALA A 653 14.28 18.81 13.08
CA ALA A 653 15.09 19.50 14.08
C ALA A 653 14.44 20.81 14.58
N LEU A 654 13.82 21.60 13.69
CA LEU A 654 13.05 22.79 14.05
C LEU A 654 11.83 22.44 14.90
N THR A 655 11.14 21.35 14.56
CA THR A 655 9.95 20.86 15.27
C THR A 655 10.29 20.44 16.70
N LEU A 656 11.41 19.75 16.89
CA LEU A 656 11.92 19.39 18.21
C LEU A 656 12.29 20.64 19.02
N ALA A 657 12.99 21.60 18.40
CA ALA A 657 13.38 22.86 19.04
C ALA A 657 12.17 23.72 19.46
N ALA A 658 11.07 23.66 18.70
CA ALA A 658 9.81 24.31 19.02
C ALA A 658 8.96 23.55 20.06
N GLY A 659 9.44 22.41 20.59
CA GLY A 659 8.72 21.60 21.56
C GLY A 659 7.46 20.94 20.97
N LYS A 660 7.46 20.64 19.67
CA LYS A 660 6.31 20.08 18.94
C LYS A 660 6.49 18.59 18.57
N GLY A 661 7.59 17.98 18.99
CA GLY A 661 7.91 16.57 18.75
C GLY A 661 7.08 15.54 19.54
N PRO A 662 7.61 14.33 19.77
CA PRO A 662 6.86 13.19 20.28
C PRO A 662 6.12 13.49 21.59
N GLY A 663 4.86 13.04 21.68
CA GLY A 663 3.97 13.32 22.82
C GLY A 663 3.34 14.72 22.82
N GLN A 664 3.71 15.57 21.86
CA GLN A 664 3.06 16.84 21.56
C GLN A 664 2.32 16.72 20.23
N TRP A 665 2.77 17.38 19.15
CA TRP A 665 2.01 17.52 17.90
C TRP A 665 2.39 16.49 16.82
N TYR A 666 3.65 16.06 16.78
CA TYR A 666 4.16 15.13 15.77
C TYR A 666 4.86 13.94 16.44
N ALA A 667 4.59 12.73 15.96
CA ALA A 667 5.18 11.51 16.50
C ALA A 667 6.61 11.28 16.00
N ASP A 668 6.88 11.62 14.74
CA ASP A 668 8.15 11.41 14.05
C ASP A 668 8.27 12.36 12.84
N SER A 669 9.42 12.30 12.17
CA SER A 669 9.75 13.06 10.96
C SER A 669 8.86 12.70 9.77
N GLU A 670 8.50 11.42 9.63
CA GLU A 670 7.65 10.93 8.53
C GLU A 670 6.24 11.52 8.60
N SER A 671 5.62 11.50 9.78
CA SER A 671 4.32 12.14 10.02
C SER A 671 4.34 13.63 9.65
N LEU A 672 5.45 14.31 9.96
CA LEU A 672 5.62 15.74 9.70
C LEU A 672 5.78 16.04 8.20
N ARG A 673 6.38 15.13 7.42
CA ARG A 673 6.54 15.24 5.96
C ARG A 673 5.22 15.56 5.27
N TYR A 674 4.13 14.92 5.70
CA TYR A 674 2.78 15.07 5.18
C TYR A 674 2.07 16.37 5.59
N SER A 675 2.80 17.35 6.10
CA SER A 675 2.28 18.69 6.43
C SER A 675 2.60 19.75 5.37
N PHE A 676 3.39 19.42 4.34
CA PHE A 676 3.90 20.41 3.37
C PHE A 676 3.58 19.99 1.93
N PHE A 677 2.85 20.85 1.23
CA PHE A 677 2.39 20.58 -0.12
C PHE A 677 2.78 21.71 -1.07
N ASP A 678 3.36 21.38 -2.21
CA ASP A 678 3.58 22.29 -3.32
C ASP A 678 2.38 22.30 -4.25
N LYS A 679 2.05 23.47 -4.81
CA LYS A 679 1.12 23.53 -5.93
C LYS A 679 1.79 22.87 -7.15
N VAL A 680 1.07 21.95 -7.79
CA VAL A 680 1.45 21.39 -9.09
C VAL A 680 1.11 22.44 -10.14
N GLU A 681 2.05 22.73 -11.04
CA GLU A 681 1.76 23.62 -12.18
C GLU A 681 0.76 22.89 -13.08
N ASP A 682 -0.26 23.59 -13.56
CA ASP A 682 -1.12 23.00 -14.60
C ASP A 682 -0.17 22.66 -15.76
N GLU A 683 -0.04 21.38 -16.11
CA GLU A 683 0.64 21.01 -17.34
C GLU A 683 -0.15 21.70 -18.46
N ASP A 684 0.46 22.71 -19.09
CA ASP A 684 -0.08 23.27 -20.31
C ASP A 684 -0.22 22.10 -21.29
N ASP A 685 -1.47 21.77 -21.66
CA ASP A 685 -1.80 20.86 -22.76
C ASP A 685 -1.13 21.38 -24.06
N ASP A 686 0.13 21.01 -24.30
CA ASP A 686 0.88 21.26 -25.55
C ASP A 686 0.79 20.06 -26.52
#